data_AF-A0AAD9DGZ6-F1
#
_entry.id   AF-A0AAD9DGZ6-F1
#
_cell.length_a   1.000
_cell.length_b   1.000
_cell.length_c   1.000
_cell.angle_alpha   90.00
_cell.angle_beta   90.00
_cell.angle_gamma   90.00
#
_symmetry.space_group_name_H-M   'P 1'
#
loop_
_entity.id
_entity.type
_entity.pdbx_description
1 polymer ?
#
loop_
_entity_poly.entity_id
_entity_poly.type
_entity_poly.pdbx_seq_one_letter_code
_entity_poly.pdbx_strand_id
1 'polypeptide(L)'
;MVGSAGLSQGLAALQFWLLDFPQMSSIITPVNDGSDFYNNLDSLSKLIKVAEEICDCESSSPAPQPTSVLEAWACIHNLLNDCGISSEEFEEEDFDSRECQYIVLSTLLCHALSNNCKNQKLYVGRIMGWDHRPDVQQEIMTIVQENAHQGSSDTESCGETGDYSVLMNASLASTSIDLGYGIDISCQKRDRDEAFGEDDGGDNDTPVEKRHNTSVGDDDDDDDDTKEKEVTKQLFGSDDDQAIITKLKQELKESRQQEADLTVKVDEVQSLHRAEMLQLESKYLQQIRDMEDKYSHETHEQKKELEILRDRDQNITEMKEENLRLRDELDIFQCSKEKFTHTEEQLRKCREKIEAFGDVHDALQREEKAHAVLVDKCLEMENELAQLKPLKRQLEEYRVRATDAEVALAECRDDLRRFKEKSSGLEGANLALQRGVNLQQSEADALQKRLQEEGQRSGEGGSAVGVGMSELNPELMEELKMLRCEYARLKDFEAKREVDSVQRLEESCDDAKRLSERFKEQFLRTKSELEDTQQLLSESIAREKKLQGEVNDWSKKHEELGQEMKEEKLRAHQAALDTEKKYQHEKSTIIEQALSELNALEEKLTATIETERLQHKEKMDQAEAQRVEEETRLSSELVALQEQSSATLRTTKEQAQQRIEELEQSKQAEIERLTKAKEDEIEMLTNKGKAMIRESRAKAKALQKKISEEYEVEIDSLKQEREMMISIQEEYEKGASAKIAKRDQQIKLFDAKLQESTRANEELEESMKKTERSKRELMTDNDRLRRQLGSRFGPGSESEKQLEELMSVCNSLREENRRLKDNNPDCFSSMSSMPEASDVNDSSQNHHTSGISKNAFIQFREEFEERIKALETEKCSLIMRNSAATAETQKAEQRSWELEEEITKIRSELTTAKLALQRNQRRDEFPSGLSASSRKNYEGAEVLHKENSTNSTPSVHHRALPLSNSKNGDFTPKPFQQSSTKKSDQPSLMELTSKSSNTGTDEGAPECKQS
;
A
#
# COMPACT_ATOMS: atom_id res chain seq x y z
N MET A 1 -2.55 -29.07 -8.72
CA MET A 1 -2.34 -30.45 -9.19
C MET A 1 -1.95 -31.35 -8.04
N VAL A 2 -2.95 -31.93 -7.38
CA VAL A 2 -2.74 -33.02 -6.41
C VAL A 2 -2.51 -34.31 -7.20
N GLY A 3 -1.65 -35.21 -6.72
CA GLY A 3 -1.46 -36.50 -7.38
C GLY A 3 -2.74 -37.35 -7.31
N SER A 4 -3.06 -38.12 -8.36
CA SER A 4 -4.27 -38.97 -8.43
C SER A 4 -4.50 -39.89 -7.21
N ALA A 5 -3.42 -40.34 -6.56
CA ALA A 5 -3.49 -41.07 -5.30
C ALA A 5 -4.02 -40.22 -4.12
N GLY A 6 -3.57 -38.96 -4.00
CA GLY A 6 -4.04 -38.02 -2.97
C GLY A 6 -5.50 -37.62 -3.18
N LEU A 7 -5.91 -37.31 -4.42
CA LEU A 7 -7.33 -37.09 -4.76
C LEU A 7 -8.21 -38.27 -4.33
N SER A 8 -7.74 -39.50 -4.52
CA SER A 8 -8.47 -40.71 -4.12
C SER A 8 -8.52 -40.92 -2.60
N GLN A 9 -7.46 -40.54 -1.88
CA GLN A 9 -7.37 -40.64 -0.42
C GLN A 9 -8.24 -39.56 0.27
N GLY A 10 -8.14 -38.32 -0.19
CA GLY A 10 -8.96 -37.20 0.26
C GLY A 10 -10.45 -37.40 0.00
N LEU A 11 -10.85 -37.87 -1.18
CA LEU A 11 -12.24 -38.23 -1.48
C LEU A 11 -12.77 -39.36 -0.56
N ALA A 12 -11.93 -40.33 -0.16
CA ALA A 12 -12.33 -41.37 0.78
C ALA A 12 -12.48 -40.82 2.22
N ALA A 13 -11.66 -39.86 2.62
CA ALA A 13 -11.78 -39.20 3.92
C ALA A 13 -13.02 -38.28 3.99
N LEU A 14 -13.29 -37.53 2.92
CA LEU A 14 -14.52 -36.74 2.75
C LEU A 14 -15.77 -37.62 2.75
N GLN A 15 -15.72 -38.80 2.10
CA GLN A 15 -16.82 -39.76 2.15
C GLN A 15 -17.11 -40.23 3.59
N PHE A 16 -16.06 -40.53 4.36
CA PHE A 16 -16.21 -40.97 5.76
C PHE A 16 -16.78 -39.85 6.65
N TRP A 17 -16.39 -38.59 6.42
CA TRP A 17 -16.96 -37.42 7.09
C TRP A 17 -18.45 -37.26 6.81
N LEU A 18 -18.86 -37.35 5.54
CA LEU A 18 -20.26 -37.23 5.14
C LEU A 18 -21.12 -38.33 5.74
N LEU A 19 -20.61 -39.56 5.87
CA LEU A 19 -21.34 -40.68 6.48
C LEU A 19 -21.61 -40.51 7.99
N ASP A 20 -20.94 -39.57 8.68
CA ASP A 20 -21.21 -39.22 10.09
C ASP A 20 -22.43 -38.26 10.24
N PHE A 21 -23.03 -37.81 9.13
CA PHE A 21 -24.27 -37.03 9.14
C PHE A 21 -25.52 -37.94 9.20
N PRO A 22 -26.51 -37.66 10.06
CA PRO A 22 -27.74 -38.46 10.17
C PRO A 22 -28.53 -38.63 8.85
N GLN A 23 -28.42 -37.67 7.93
CA GLN A 23 -29.01 -37.71 6.59
C GLN A 23 -28.41 -38.87 5.77
N MET A 24 -27.09 -39.05 5.86
CA MET A 24 -26.30 -40.02 5.10
C MET A 24 -26.30 -41.41 5.76
N SER A 25 -26.62 -41.51 7.06
CA SER A 25 -26.61 -42.78 7.81
C SER A 25 -27.58 -43.85 7.29
N SER A 26 -28.47 -43.51 6.35
CA SER A 26 -29.35 -44.44 5.63
C SER A 26 -28.65 -45.21 4.49
N ILE A 27 -27.48 -44.76 4.04
CA ILE A 27 -26.71 -45.34 2.93
C ILE A 27 -25.86 -46.53 3.45
N ILE A 28 -26.53 -47.51 4.05
CA ILE A 28 -25.87 -48.64 4.74
C ILE A 28 -25.51 -49.75 3.73
N THR A 29 -24.59 -49.43 2.82
CA THR A 29 -23.90 -50.39 1.96
C THR A 29 -22.40 -50.15 2.01
N PRO A 30 -21.59 -51.06 2.59
CA PRO A 30 -20.13 -50.97 2.50
C PRO A 30 -19.70 -51.33 1.07
N VAL A 31 -19.75 -50.35 0.18
CA VAL A 31 -19.24 -50.49 -1.19
C VAL A 31 -17.71 -50.56 -1.10
N ASN A 32 -17.13 -51.71 -1.45
CA ASN A 32 -15.69 -51.93 -1.39
C ASN A 32 -14.89 -51.17 -2.47
N ASP A 33 -15.56 -50.37 -3.30
CA ASP A 33 -14.97 -49.50 -4.31
C ASP A 33 -15.66 -48.14 -4.23
N GLY A 34 -14.89 -47.07 -4.01
CA GLY A 34 -15.43 -45.74 -3.66
C GLY A 34 -16.12 -44.99 -4.81
N SER A 35 -16.19 -45.59 -6.01
CA SER A 35 -16.74 -45.01 -7.23
C SER A 35 -18.23 -44.68 -7.14
N ASP A 36 -19.02 -45.51 -6.48
CA ASP A 36 -20.47 -45.54 -6.70
C ASP A 36 -21.23 -44.54 -5.82
N PHE A 37 -20.60 -44.04 -4.76
CA PHE A 37 -21.22 -43.11 -3.81
C PHE A 37 -21.49 -41.74 -4.44
N TYR A 38 -20.51 -41.21 -5.18
CA TYR A 38 -20.56 -39.89 -5.84
C TYR A 38 -21.35 -39.90 -7.17
N ASN A 39 -21.73 -41.08 -7.65
CA ASN A 39 -22.52 -41.29 -8.87
C ASN A 39 -23.96 -41.76 -8.59
N ASN A 40 -24.39 -41.78 -7.32
CA ASN A 40 -25.72 -42.23 -6.92
C ASN A 40 -26.61 -41.05 -6.53
N LEU A 41 -27.69 -40.83 -7.28
CA LEU A 41 -28.61 -39.72 -7.10
C LEU A 41 -29.31 -39.70 -5.72
N ASP A 42 -29.52 -40.85 -5.07
CA ASP A 42 -30.06 -40.91 -3.69
C ASP A 42 -29.01 -40.46 -2.66
N SER A 43 -27.73 -40.80 -2.87
CA SER A 43 -26.62 -40.27 -2.06
C SER A 43 -26.50 -38.76 -2.21
N LEU A 44 -26.53 -38.25 -3.45
CA LEU A 44 -26.41 -36.82 -3.73
C LEU A 44 -27.63 -36.02 -3.24
N SER A 45 -28.84 -36.59 -3.34
CA SER A 45 -30.07 -35.99 -2.77
C SER A 45 -30.07 -35.90 -1.23
N LYS A 46 -29.20 -36.68 -0.56
CA LYS A 46 -28.95 -36.58 0.88
C LYS A 46 -27.78 -35.65 1.18
N LEU A 47 -26.76 -35.62 0.31
CA LEU A 47 -25.64 -34.70 0.38
C LEU A 47 -26.07 -33.23 0.23
N ILE A 48 -27.03 -32.93 -0.66
CA ILE A 48 -27.65 -31.59 -0.76
C ILE A 48 -28.21 -31.16 0.60
N LYS A 49 -28.88 -32.05 1.34
CA LYS A 49 -29.44 -31.73 2.67
C LYS A 49 -28.38 -31.59 3.76
N VAL A 50 -27.17 -32.13 3.54
CA VAL A 50 -25.99 -31.87 4.37
C VAL A 50 -25.38 -30.52 4.02
N ALA A 51 -25.33 -30.15 2.73
CA ALA A 51 -24.93 -28.82 2.29
C ALA A 51 -25.90 -27.73 2.79
N GLU A 52 -27.21 -27.93 2.72
CA GLU A 52 -28.23 -27.04 3.30
C GLU A 52 -28.04 -26.86 4.83
N GLU A 53 -27.71 -27.92 5.58
CA GLU A 53 -27.42 -27.85 7.03
C GLU A 53 -26.13 -27.06 7.33
N ILE A 54 -25.09 -27.22 6.49
CA ILE A 54 -23.78 -26.61 6.67
C ILE A 54 -23.78 -25.13 6.26
N CYS A 55 -24.43 -24.79 5.14
CA CYS A 55 -24.56 -23.45 4.59
C CYS A 55 -25.65 -22.61 5.28
N ASP A 56 -26.43 -23.18 6.20
CA ASP A 56 -27.53 -22.49 6.91
C ASP A 56 -28.65 -21.97 5.99
N CYS A 57 -28.80 -22.59 4.81
CA CYS A 57 -29.80 -22.22 3.82
C CYS A 57 -31.19 -22.75 4.23
N GLU A 58 -31.89 -22.04 5.11
CA GLU A 58 -33.33 -22.24 5.37
C GLU A 58 -34.16 -21.84 4.12
N SER A 59 -34.14 -22.69 3.10
CA SER A 59 -34.85 -22.54 1.83
C SER A 59 -36.37 -22.60 2.05
N SER A 60 -36.98 -21.43 2.26
CA SER A 60 -38.43 -21.29 2.52
C SER A 60 -39.35 -21.83 1.42
N SER A 61 -38.80 -22.14 0.24
CA SER A 61 -39.37 -23.07 -0.73
C SER A 61 -38.40 -24.26 -0.86
N PRO A 62 -38.87 -25.51 -0.81
CA PRO A 62 -38.01 -26.65 -1.07
C PRO A 62 -37.42 -26.55 -2.49
N ALA A 63 -36.12 -26.79 -2.62
CA ALA A 63 -35.46 -26.88 -3.92
C ALA A 63 -36.10 -28.00 -4.77
N PRO A 64 -36.15 -27.87 -6.11
CA PRO A 64 -36.51 -28.97 -6.98
C PRO A 64 -35.57 -30.16 -6.72
N GLN A 65 -36.11 -31.37 -6.68
CA GLN A 65 -35.27 -32.56 -6.53
C GLN A 65 -34.48 -32.77 -7.83
N PRO A 66 -33.15 -32.90 -7.77
CA PRO A 66 -32.34 -33.04 -8.97
C PRO A 66 -32.72 -34.32 -9.72
N THR A 67 -32.86 -34.21 -11.03
CA THR A 67 -33.21 -35.30 -11.94
C THR A 67 -31.98 -36.07 -12.44
N SER A 68 -30.78 -35.49 -12.32
CA SER A 68 -29.51 -36.07 -12.74
C SER A 68 -28.38 -35.89 -11.71
N VAL A 69 -27.29 -36.65 -11.89
CA VAL A 69 -26.07 -36.56 -11.04
C VAL A 69 -25.39 -35.19 -11.19
N LEU A 70 -25.24 -34.69 -12.41
CA LEU A 70 -24.67 -33.38 -12.70
C LEU A 70 -25.49 -32.25 -12.05
N GLU A 71 -26.82 -32.28 -12.22
CA GLU A 71 -27.75 -31.32 -11.59
C GLU A 71 -27.63 -31.35 -10.06
N ALA A 72 -27.46 -32.53 -9.45
CA ALA A 72 -27.27 -32.64 -8.00
C ALA A 72 -25.93 -32.06 -7.52
N TRP A 73 -24.86 -32.19 -8.30
CA TRP A 73 -23.57 -31.54 -8.00
C TRP A 73 -23.62 -30.03 -8.22
N ALA A 74 -24.27 -29.56 -9.29
CA ALA A 74 -24.52 -28.15 -9.55
C ALA A 74 -25.35 -27.50 -8.43
N CYS A 75 -26.36 -28.20 -7.87
CA CYS A 75 -27.08 -27.75 -6.68
C CYS A 75 -26.15 -27.54 -5.46
N ILE A 76 -25.20 -28.44 -5.21
CA ILE A 76 -24.24 -28.30 -4.10
C ILE A 76 -23.28 -27.14 -4.35
N HIS A 77 -22.79 -26.97 -5.58
CA HIS A 77 -21.92 -25.86 -5.95
C HIS A 77 -22.63 -24.51 -5.83
N ASN A 78 -23.88 -24.40 -6.31
CA ASN A 78 -24.68 -23.19 -6.19
C ASN A 78 -24.96 -22.82 -4.72
N LEU A 79 -25.20 -23.80 -3.83
CA LEU A 79 -25.29 -23.55 -2.38
C LEU A 79 -23.99 -23.02 -1.75
N LEU A 80 -22.82 -23.29 -2.36
CA LEU A 80 -21.55 -22.69 -1.93
C LEU A 80 -21.36 -21.28 -2.51
N ASN A 81 -21.82 -21.03 -3.73
CA ASN A 81 -21.76 -19.72 -4.40
C ASN A 81 -22.71 -18.70 -3.75
N ASP A 82 -23.97 -19.09 -3.47
CA ASP A 82 -24.97 -18.25 -2.81
C ASP A 82 -24.52 -17.78 -1.41
N CYS A 83 -23.68 -18.58 -0.74
CA CYS A 83 -23.05 -18.24 0.54
C CYS A 83 -21.72 -17.49 0.41
N GLY A 84 -21.24 -17.21 -0.82
CA GLY A 84 -19.96 -16.55 -1.08
C GLY A 84 -18.73 -17.36 -0.65
N ILE A 85 -18.82 -18.69 -0.69
CA ILE A 85 -17.77 -19.61 -0.22
C ILE A 85 -16.86 -20.06 -1.37
N SER A 86 -17.46 -20.35 -2.52
CA SER A 86 -16.74 -20.68 -3.76
C SER A 86 -16.70 -19.45 -4.68
N SER A 87 -15.60 -19.34 -5.43
CA SER A 87 -15.37 -18.33 -6.47
C SER A 87 -14.90 -18.95 -7.78
N GLU A 88 -14.89 -20.28 -7.89
CA GLU A 88 -14.55 -21.00 -9.11
C GLU A 88 -15.83 -21.28 -9.91
N GLU A 89 -15.90 -20.75 -11.13
CA GLU A 89 -16.99 -21.06 -12.06
C GLU A 89 -16.66 -22.39 -12.78
N PHE A 90 -17.46 -23.43 -12.53
CA PHE A 90 -17.41 -24.72 -13.25
C PHE A 90 -18.52 -24.76 -14.31
N GLU A 91 -18.24 -25.32 -15.49
CA GLU A 91 -19.28 -25.59 -16.48
C GLU A 91 -20.05 -26.88 -16.12
N GLU A 92 -21.27 -27.05 -16.63
CA GLU A 92 -22.11 -28.23 -16.27
C GLU A 92 -21.45 -29.58 -16.63
N GLU A 93 -20.54 -29.60 -17.61
CA GLU A 93 -19.80 -30.80 -18.03
C GLU A 93 -18.64 -31.17 -17.06
N ASP A 94 -18.17 -30.25 -16.21
CA ASP A 94 -17.02 -30.47 -15.32
C ASP A 94 -17.35 -31.36 -14.10
N PHE A 95 -18.62 -31.42 -13.66
CA PHE A 95 -19.00 -32.11 -12.43
C PHE A 95 -18.88 -33.64 -12.45
N ASP A 96 -18.72 -34.26 -13.63
CA ASP A 96 -18.34 -35.68 -13.76
C ASP A 96 -16.87 -35.94 -13.39
N SER A 97 -16.03 -34.89 -13.28
CA SER A 97 -14.64 -34.99 -12.84
C SER A 97 -14.51 -35.20 -11.33
N ARG A 98 -13.75 -36.23 -10.93
CA ARG A 98 -13.35 -36.45 -9.53
C ARG A 98 -12.57 -35.27 -8.93
N GLU A 99 -11.91 -34.44 -9.73
CA GLU A 99 -11.18 -33.27 -9.23
C GLU A 99 -12.18 -32.18 -8.82
N CYS A 100 -13.20 -31.89 -9.62
CA CYS A 100 -14.29 -30.96 -9.29
C CYS A 100 -15.12 -31.46 -8.09
N GLN A 101 -15.45 -32.76 -8.05
CA GLN A 101 -16.13 -33.38 -6.90
C GLN A 101 -15.29 -33.27 -5.60
N TYR A 102 -13.96 -33.39 -5.68
CA TYR A 102 -13.05 -33.17 -4.56
C TYR A 102 -13.03 -31.70 -4.12
N ILE A 103 -12.94 -30.76 -5.07
CA ILE A 103 -12.94 -29.32 -4.79
C ILE A 103 -14.23 -28.93 -4.05
N VAL A 104 -15.40 -29.20 -4.63
CA VAL A 104 -16.72 -28.88 -4.04
C VAL A 104 -16.86 -29.43 -2.61
N LEU A 105 -16.44 -30.67 -2.37
CA LEU A 105 -16.49 -31.28 -1.04
C LEU A 105 -15.45 -30.72 -0.06
N SER A 106 -14.24 -30.41 -0.53
CA SER A 106 -13.20 -29.80 0.31
C SER A 106 -13.56 -28.36 0.70
N THR A 107 -14.20 -27.60 -0.19
CA THR A 107 -14.78 -26.28 0.08
C THR A 107 -15.92 -26.36 1.10
N LEU A 108 -16.83 -27.34 0.96
CA LEU A 108 -17.91 -27.59 1.92
C LEU A 108 -17.36 -27.97 3.31
N LEU A 109 -16.33 -28.83 3.38
CA LEU A 109 -15.61 -29.16 4.61
C LEU A 109 -14.96 -27.92 5.24
N CYS A 110 -14.27 -27.10 4.44
CA CYS A 110 -13.63 -25.88 4.93
C CYS A 110 -14.66 -24.86 5.44
N HIS A 111 -15.84 -24.75 4.82
CA HIS A 111 -16.92 -23.92 5.36
C HIS A 111 -17.47 -24.45 6.68
N ALA A 112 -17.76 -25.76 6.78
CA ALA A 112 -18.22 -26.41 8.01
C ALA A 112 -17.22 -26.24 9.18
N LEU A 113 -15.94 -26.03 8.89
CA LEU A 113 -14.89 -25.78 9.88
C LEU A 113 -14.54 -24.29 10.04
N SER A 114 -15.06 -23.41 9.19
CA SER A 114 -14.91 -21.96 9.29
C SER A 114 -15.66 -21.39 10.50
N ASN A 115 -15.25 -20.20 10.96
CA ASN A 115 -15.96 -19.48 12.02
C ASN A 115 -17.33 -18.93 11.58
N ASN A 116 -17.67 -19.01 10.29
CA ASN A 116 -18.90 -18.45 9.73
C ASN A 116 -20.05 -19.47 9.79
N CYS A 117 -19.77 -20.77 9.80
CA CYS A 117 -20.79 -21.80 9.93
C CYS A 117 -21.32 -21.87 11.36
N LYS A 118 -22.64 -21.67 11.56
CA LYS A 118 -23.30 -21.71 12.89
C LYS A 118 -22.98 -22.98 13.69
N ASN A 119 -22.82 -24.11 13.01
CA ASN A 119 -22.64 -25.43 13.59
C ASN A 119 -21.17 -25.87 13.71
N GLN A 120 -20.18 -25.01 13.43
CA GLN A 120 -18.74 -25.31 13.45
C GLN A 120 -18.30 -26.20 14.63
N LYS A 121 -18.72 -25.86 15.86
CA LYS A 121 -18.35 -26.60 17.09
C LYS A 121 -18.87 -28.04 17.11
N LEU A 122 -19.99 -28.32 16.44
CA LEU A 122 -20.53 -29.67 16.29
C LEU A 122 -19.68 -30.48 15.29
N TYR A 123 -19.33 -29.90 14.15
CA TYR A 123 -18.55 -30.58 13.11
C TYR A 123 -17.09 -30.81 13.52
N VAL A 124 -16.45 -29.82 14.16
CA VAL A 124 -15.15 -29.99 14.84
C VAL A 124 -15.27 -31.08 15.91
N GLY A 125 -16.34 -31.08 16.71
CA GLY A 125 -16.59 -32.09 17.74
C GLY A 125 -16.74 -33.52 17.20
N ARG A 126 -17.37 -33.68 16.03
CA ARG A 126 -17.47 -34.97 15.31
C ARG A 126 -16.10 -35.47 14.86
N ILE A 127 -15.35 -34.66 14.09
CA ILE A 127 -14.02 -35.02 13.57
C ILE A 127 -13.02 -35.30 14.71
N MET A 128 -13.06 -34.53 15.79
CA MET A 128 -12.24 -34.77 16.98
C MET A 128 -12.70 -35.97 17.83
N GLY A 129 -13.89 -36.53 17.58
CA GLY A 129 -14.40 -37.74 18.22
C GLY A 129 -13.96 -39.04 17.55
N TRP A 130 -13.26 -38.98 16.42
CA TRP A 130 -12.80 -40.16 15.68
C TRP A 130 -11.46 -40.70 16.19
N ASP A 131 -11.30 -40.85 17.52
CA ASP A 131 -10.12 -41.49 18.17
C ASP A 131 -9.78 -42.89 17.60
N HIS A 132 -10.75 -43.52 16.93
CA HIS A 132 -10.65 -44.85 16.31
C HIS A 132 -10.27 -44.82 14.81
N ARG A 133 -10.16 -43.64 14.19
CA ARG A 133 -9.77 -43.41 12.78
C ARG A 133 -8.83 -42.19 12.62
N PRO A 134 -7.64 -42.21 13.25
CA PRO A 134 -6.67 -41.13 13.13
C PRO A 134 -6.14 -40.94 11.70
N ASP A 135 -6.25 -41.97 10.85
CA ASP A 135 -5.97 -41.92 9.42
C ASP A 135 -6.88 -40.92 8.68
N VAL A 136 -8.19 -40.99 8.94
CA VAL A 136 -9.17 -40.08 8.33
C VAL A 136 -9.06 -38.67 8.92
N GLN A 137 -8.85 -38.59 10.24
CA GLN A 137 -8.68 -37.31 10.94
C GLN A 137 -7.45 -36.55 10.45
N GLN A 138 -6.33 -37.26 10.20
CA GLN A 138 -5.12 -36.68 9.62
C GLN A 138 -5.36 -36.20 8.19
N GLU A 139 -6.04 -36.99 7.34
CA GLU A 139 -6.32 -36.59 5.96
C GLU A 139 -7.20 -35.33 5.90
N ILE A 140 -8.26 -35.25 6.69
CA ILE A 140 -9.10 -34.04 6.81
C ILE A 140 -8.28 -32.83 7.25
N MET A 141 -7.34 -33.01 8.19
CA MET A 141 -6.46 -31.94 8.62
C MET A 141 -5.53 -31.46 7.49
N THR A 142 -5.07 -32.37 6.62
CA THR A 142 -4.33 -32.02 5.40
C THR A 142 -5.19 -31.20 4.43
N ILE A 143 -6.41 -31.67 4.11
CA ILE A 143 -7.34 -30.99 3.18
C ILE A 143 -7.63 -29.54 3.63
N VAL A 144 -7.85 -29.35 4.93
CA VAL A 144 -8.09 -28.02 5.54
C VAL A 144 -6.84 -27.15 5.49
N GLN A 145 -5.65 -27.74 5.69
CA GLN A 145 -4.39 -27.00 5.58
C GLN A 145 -4.09 -26.58 4.14
N GLU A 146 -4.28 -27.45 3.14
CA GLU A 146 -4.05 -27.13 1.73
C GLU A 146 -4.94 -25.96 1.27
N ASN A 147 -6.25 -26.04 1.52
CA ASN A 147 -7.20 -24.96 1.20
C ASN A 147 -6.85 -23.64 1.93
N ALA A 148 -6.43 -23.71 3.20
CA ALA A 148 -6.03 -22.53 3.96
C ALA A 148 -4.74 -21.85 3.43
N HIS A 149 -3.91 -22.54 2.64
CA HIS A 149 -2.77 -21.91 1.96
C HIS A 149 -3.17 -21.31 0.61
N GLN A 150 -4.11 -21.93 -0.13
CA GLN A 150 -4.61 -21.40 -1.41
C GLN A 150 -5.32 -20.05 -1.22
N GLY A 151 -6.10 -19.88 -0.15
CA GLY A 151 -6.73 -18.59 0.19
C GLY A 151 -5.77 -17.47 0.64
N SER A 152 -4.45 -17.69 0.59
CA SER A 152 -3.43 -16.76 1.11
C SER A 152 -2.42 -16.23 0.08
N SER A 153 -2.40 -16.74 -1.15
CA SER A 153 -1.38 -16.34 -2.15
C SER A 153 -1.71 -15.05 -2.91
N ASP A 154 -3.00 -14.74 -3.09
CA ASP A 154 -3.41 -13.90 -4.22
C ASP A 154 -3.53 -12.40 -3.86
N THR A 155 -3.29 -12.03 -2.59
CA THR A 155 -3.42 -10.64 -2.11
C THR A 155 -2.17 -9.76 -2.24
N GLU A 156 -1.02 -10.31 -2.66
CA GLU A 156 0.22 -9.53 -2.86
C GLU A 156 0.50 -9.13 -4.32
N SER A 157 -0.32 -9.57 -5.30
CA SER A 157 -0.01 -9.44 -6.73
C SER A 157 -0.57 -8.21 -7.47
N CYS A 158 -1.16 -7.24 -6.79
CA CYS A 158 -1.71 -6.01 -7.40
C CYS A 158 -1.12 -4.71 -6.84
N GLY A 159 0.14 -4.76 -6.41
CA GLY A 159 0.92 -3.60 -5.95
C GLY A 159 1.80 -2.98 -7.04
N GLU A 160 1.26 -2.55 -8.18
CA GLU A 160 2.03 -1.78 -9.19
C GLU A 160 2.36 -0.37 -8.67
N THR A 161 3.39 -0.26 -7.82
CA THR A 161 4.03 1.02 -7.52
C THR A 161 4.83 1.45 -8.76
N GLY A 162 4.22 2.29 -9.60
CA GLY A 162 4.78 2.73 -10.88
C GLY A 162 6.22 3.27 -10.75
N ASP A 163 7.11 2.70 -11.55
CA ASP A 163 8.56 2.93 -11.48
C ASP A 163 8.93 4.35 -11.95
N TYR A 164 9.05 5.27 -10.99
CA TYR A 164 9.39 6.67 -11.21
C TYR A 164 10.88 6.94 -11.53
N SER A 165 11.70 5.90 -11.78
CA SER A 165 13.16 6.05 -11.96
C SER A 165 13.63 6.44 -13.38
N VAL A 166 12.79 6.31 -14.40
CA VAL A 166 13.23 6.29 -15.81
C VAL A 166 13.23 7.66 -16.53
N LEU A 167 12.54 8.69 -16.00
CA LEU A 167 12.24 9.94 -16.73
C LEU A 167 13.23 11.11 -16.53
N MET A 168 14.49 10.87 -16.16
CA MET A 168 15.46 11.93 -15.83
C MET A 168 16.82 11.86 -16.57
N ASN A 169 16.88 11.28 -17.78
CA ASN A 169 18.16 11.08 -18.49
C ASN A 169 18.16 11.36 -20.02
N ALA A 170 17.30 12.27 -20.51
CA ALA A 170 17.14 12.49 -21.97
C ALA A 170 16.89 13.94 -22.45
N SER A 171 17.44 14.99 -21.80
CA SER A 171 17.34 16.36 -22.36
C SER A 171 18.42 17.37 -21.90
N LEU A 172 19.71 17.09 -22.14
CA LEU A 172 20.76 18.12 -22.10
C LEU A 172 21.78 17.94 -23.23
N ALA A 173 21.58 18.70 -24.31
CA ALA A 173 22.57 18.94 -25.34
C ALA A 173 22.45 20.38 -25.86
N SER A 174 23.60 21.05 -26.02
CA SER A 174 23.78 22.30 -26.77
C SER A 174 23.11 23.60 -26.25
N THR A 175 23.69 24.21 -25.20
CA THR A 175 24.12 25.64 -25.16
C THR A 175 24.73 25.91 -23.77
N SER A 176 25.97 26.38 -23.56
CA SER A 176 26.88 27.24 -24.34
C SER A 176 26.48 28.72 -24.41
N ILE A 177 26.25 29.34 -23.25
CA ILE A 177 26.50 30.77 -23.01
C ILE A 177 27.42 30.90 -21.80
N ASP A 178 28.49 31.69 -21.95
CA ASP A 178 29.42 32.11 -20.91
C ASP A 178 28.89 33.40 -20.25
N LEU A 179 28.72 33.40 -18.93
CA LEU A 179 28.51 34.59 -18.10
C LEU A 179 28.77 34.24 -16.62
N GLY A 180 29.97 34.53 -16.13
CA GLY A 180 30.32 34.34 -14.72
C GLY A 180 29.82 35.46 -13.80
N TYR A 181 29.26 35.11 -12.65
CA TYR A 181 29.22 35.95 -11.45
C TYR A 181 29.36 35.05 -10.21
N GLY A 182 30.36 35.34 -9.37
CA GLY A 182 30.55 34.65 -8.10
C GLY A 182 29.86 35.39 -6.96
N ILE A 183 29.21 34.65 -6.06
CA ILE A 183 28.73 35.15 -4.77
C ILE A 183 29.12 34.12 -3.70
N ASP A 184 30.00 34.52 -2.78
CA ASP A 184 30.24 33.79 -1.54
C ASP A 184 28.98 33.80 -0.66
N ILE A 185 28.59 32.64 -0.12
CA ILE A 185 27.63 32.56 0.99
C ILE A 185 28.28 31.77 2.13
N SER A 186 28.89 32.52 3.04
CA SER A 186 29.52 32.02 4.25
C SER A 186 28.48 31.81 5.37
N CYS A 187 27.94 30.60 5.47
CA CYS A 187 27.10 30.24 6.62
C CYS A 187 27.95 30.03 7.88
N GLN A 188 27.93 31.01 8.78
CA GLN A 188 28.47 30.87 10.13
C GLN A 188 27.56 29.94 10.95
N LYS A 189 28.14 28.93 11.59
CA LYS A 189 27.64 28.43 12.88
C LYS A 189 28.76 28.47 13.91
N ARG A 190 28.42 28.99 15.09
CA ARG A 190 29.19 28.86 16.33
C ARG A 190 28.35 27.97 17.23
N ASP A 191 28.90 26.84 17.64
CA ASP A 191 28.39 26.08 18.76
C ASP A 191 29.57 25.94 19.76
N ARG A 192 29.31 26.16 21.05
CA ARG A 192 30.35 26.40 22.07
C ARG A 192 29.92 25.82 23.42
N ASP A 193 29.90 24.50 23.50
CA ASP A 193 29.51 23.78 24.71
C ASP A 193 30.74 23.44 25.57
N GLU A 194 30.97 24.26 26.59
CA GLU A 194 31.94 23.99 27.65
C GLU A 194 31.30 23.10 28.73
N ALA A 195 31.41 21.78 28.55
CA ALA A 195 30.85 20.81 29.50
C ALA A 195 31.62 20.77 30.83
N PHE A 196 31.01 21.27 31.90
CA PHE A 196 31.53 21.23 33.28
C PHE A 196 30.49 20.64 34.25
N GLY A 197 30.90 19.59 34.98
CA GLY A 197 30.43 19.30 36.34
C GLY A 197 28.97 18.86 36.54
N GLU A 198 28.69 17.56 36.39
CA GLU A 198 27.72 16.87 37.26
C GLU A 198 28.49 16.10 38.34
N ASP A 199 28.80 16.76 39.46
CA ASP A 199 29.35 16.13 40.67
C ASP A 199 29.06 16.99 41.92
N ASP A 200 27.81 16.95 42.42
CA ASP A 200 27.53 17.02 43.86
C ASP A 200 26.11 16.46 44.14
N GLY A 201 25.84 16.06 45.39
CA GLY A 201 24.57 15.49 45.82
C GLY A 201 24.66 14.54 47.01
N GLY A 202 25.72 14.61 47.81
CA GLY A 202 25.91 13.73 48.96
C GLY A 202 24.97 14.02 50.14
N ASP A 203 24.36 12.98 50.71
CA ASP A 203 23.60 13.07 51.96
C ASP A 203 24.44 13.68 53.10
N ASN A 204 23.93 14.71 53.77
CA ASN A 204 24.42 15.13 55.09
C ASN A 204 23.30 15.72 55.95
N ASP A 205 22.74 14.88 56.82
CA ASP A 205 21.86 15.30 57.91
C ASP A 205 22.59 16.23 58.90
N THR A 206 22.08 17.43 59.14
CA THR A 206 22.07 18.03 60.50
C THR A 206 21.04 19.16 60.61
N PRO A 207 20.19 19.19 61.66
CA PRO A 207 19.08 20.14 61.74
C PRO A 207 19.47 21.50 62.36
N VAL A 208 18.98 22.59 61.77
CA VAL A 208 19.03 23.93 62.37
C VAL A 208 17.91 24.09 63.40
N GLU A 209 18.24 24.05 64.69
CA GLU A 209 17.30 24.42 65.75
C GLU A 209 17.09 25.94 65.85
N LYS A 210 15.86 26.33 66.20
CA LYS A 210 15.45 27.72 66.43
C LYS A 210 15.52 28.04 67.92
N ARG A 211 15.91 29.28 68.29
CA ARG A 211 15.12 30.28 69.05
C ARG A 211 15.95 31.27 69.89
N HIS A 212 15.30 32.40 70.22
CA HIS A 212 15.63 33.43 71.23
C HIS A 212 16.90 34.27 70.96
N ASN A 213 16.89 35.61 70.92
CA ASN A 213 15.96 36.69 71.32
C ASN A 213 15.94 37.10 72.81
N THR A 214 17.05 37.68 73.27
CA THR A 214 17.24 38.64 74.40
C THR A 214 18.55 39.41 74.14
N SER A 215 18.86 40.67 74.51
CA SER A 215 18.25 41.77 75.31
C SER A 215 19.19 42.20 76.48
N VAL A 216 19.69 43.45 76.41
CA VAL A 216 20.31 44.28 77.50
C VAL A 216 21.77 43.99 77.93
N GLY A 217 22.48 45.07 78.35
CA GLY A 217 23.92 45.16 78.69
C GLY A 217 24.69 45.91 77.58
N ASP A 218 25.16 47.15 77.69
CA ASP A 218 25.54 48.04 78.84
C ASP A 218 26.75 47.57 79.67
N ASP A 219 27.46 48.55 80.26
CA ASP A 219 28.71 48.51 81.05
C ASP A 219 30.01 48.21 80.24
N ASP A 220 31.15 48.88 80.42
CA ASP A 220 31.45 50.14 81.15
C ASP A 220 32.79 50.77 80.66
N ASP A 221 33.11 51.99 81.11
CA ASP A 221 34.44 52.63 80.98
C ASP A 221 35.52 51.93 81.83
N ASP A 222 36.82 52.08 81.49
CA ASP A 222 37.88 52.23 82.50
C ASP A 222 39.19 52.84 81.94
N ASP A 223 39.79 53.77 82.69
CA ASP A 223 41.10 54.39 82.43
C ASP A 223 42.25 53.55 83.04
N ASP A 224 43.47 53.63 82.49
CA ASP A 224 44.69 53.32 83.27
C ASP A 224 45.82 54.35 83.03
N ASP A 225 46.09 55.15 84.06
CA ASP A 225 47.08 56.24 84.10
C ASP A 225 48.24 55.92 85.05
N THR A 226 49.30 55.27 84.54
CA THR A 226 50.50 54.92 85.33
C THR A 226 51.82 55.47 84.77
N LYS A 227 52.00 56.78 84.98
CA LYS A 227 53.03 57.37 85.89
C LYS A 227 54.48 56.82 85.90
N GLU A 228 55.41 57.79 86.06
CA GLU A 228 56.79 57.66 86.58
C GLU A 228 57.84 57.01 85.64
N LYS A 229 59.15 57.34 85.71
CA LYS A 229 59.94 57.94 86.80
C LYS A 229 61.02 58.93 86.29
N GLU A 230 61.44 59.85 87.16
CA GLU A 230 62.66 60.67 87.02
C GLU A 230 63.96 59.88 87.42
N VAL A 231 65.07 60.62 87.63
CA VAL A 231 66.45 60.20 88.03
C VAL A 231 67.31 59.87 86.79
N THR A 232 68.43 60.55 86.51
CA THR A 232 69.60 60.74 87.41
C THR A 232 70.34 62.09 87.20
N LYS A 233 71.26 62.41 88.14
CA LYS A 233 72.00 63.67 88.29
C LYS A 233 73.30 63.83 87.45
N GLN A 234 73.61 65.10 87.16
CA GLN A 234 74.92 65.80 87.22
C GLN A 234 76.23 65.02 86.91
N LEU A 235 77.01 65.54 85.94
CA LEU A 235 78.45 65.82 86.11
C LEU A 235 78.92 66.85 85.06
N PHE A 236 80.11 67.43 85.26
CA PHE A 236 80.58 68.69 84.65
C PHE A 236 80.88 68.59 83.13
N GLY A 237 80.59 69.68 82.41
CA GLY A 237 80.95 69.94 81.00
C GLY A 237 80.96 71.46 80.73
N SER A 238 81.56 71.89 79.62
CA SER A 238 81.79 73.30 79.24
C SER A 238 80.51 74.11 79.01
N ASP A 239 80.59 75.44 79.06
CA ASP A 239 79.51 76.33 78.60
C ASP A 239 79.20 76.10 77.10
N ASP A 240 80.21 75.74 76.30
CA ASP A 240 80.04 75.31 74.90
C ASP A 240 79.22 74.01 74.80
N ASP A 241 79.39 73.08 75.75
CA ASP A 241 78.64 71.82 75.77
C ASP A 241 77.16 72.07 76.08
N GLN A 242 76.81 73.11 76.87
CA GLN A 242 75.41 73.50 77.06
C GLN A 242 74.79 74.11 75.80
N ALA A 243 75.56 74.86 75.01
CA ALA A 243 75.10 75.34 73.70
C ALA A 243 74.88 74.18 72.71
N ILE A 244 75.79 73.20 72.70
CA ILE A 244 75.64 71.98 71.88
C ILE A 244 74.46 71.14 72.36
N ILE A 245 74.26 70.95 73.67
CA ILE A 245 73.12 70.19 74.24
C ILE A 245 71.79 70.88 73.97
N THR A 246 71.71 72.21 74.02
CA THR A 246 70.47 72.93 73.66
C THR A 246 70.18 72.85 72.17
N LYS A 247 71.20 72.95 71.30
CA LYS A 247 71.06 72.74 69.85
C LYS A 247 70.63 71.31 69.51
N LEU A 248 71.28 70.28 70.09
CA LEU A 248 70.89 68.88 69.92
C LEU A 248 69.50 68.58 70.46
N LYS A 249 69.07 69.21 71.56
CA LYS A 249 67.68 69.09 72.07
C LYS A 249 66.66 69.72 71.11
N GLN A 250 67.00 70.83 70.46
CA GLN A 250 66.15 71.46 69.45
C GLN A 250 66.09 70.61 68.17
N GLU A 251 67.24 70.15 67.66
CA GLU A 251 67.32 69.25 66.50
C GLU A 251 66.60 67.92 66.75
N LEU A 252 66.69 67.36 67.95
CA LEU A 252 65.96 66.14 68.35
C LEU A 252 64.45 66.39 68.54
N LYS A 253 64.04 67.61 68.92
CA LYS A 253 62.63 68.01 68.93
C LYS A 253 62.08 68.20 67.52
N GLU A 254 62.85 68.84 66.63
CA GLU A 254 62.49 69.03 65.22
C GLU A 254 62.46 67.69 64.47
N SER A 255 63.41 66.79 64.74
CA SER A 255 63.41 65.41 64.23
C SER A 255 62.18 64.63 64.70
N ARG A 256 61.79 64.73 65.98
CA ARG A 256 60.57 64.09 66.50
C ARG A 256 59.29 64.71 65.94
N GLN A 257 59.28 66.01 65.64
CA GLN A 257 58.15 66.64 64.95
C GLN A 257 58.06 66.12 63.51
N GLN A 258 59.18 66.03 62.79
CA GLN A 258 59.21 65.45 61.44
C GLN A 258 58.81 63.96 61.45
N GLU A 259 59.23 63.19 62.46
CA GLU A 259 58.82 61.81 62.67
C GLU A 259 57.29 61.70 62.88
N ALA A 260 56.70 62.52 63.76
CA ALA A 260 55.25 62.57 63.96
C ALA A 260 54.49 63.04 62.69
N ASP A 261 54.97 64.09 62.03
CA ASP A 261 54.38 64.61 60.78
C ASP A 261 54.47 63.58 59.63
N LEU A 262 55.48 62.69 59.64
CA LEU A 262 55.61 61.57 58.72
C LEU A 262 54.69 60.41 59.11
N THR A 263 54.56 60.07 60.40
CA THR A 263 53.62 59.06 60.88
C THR A 263 52.18 59.41 60.48
N VAL A 264 51.74 60.65 60.73
CA VAL A 264 50.40 61.13 60.34
C VAL A 264 50.19 61.01 58.82
N LYS A 265 51.19 61.31 57.99
CA LYS A 265 51.11 61.14 56.52
C LYS A 265 51.09 59.68 56.09
N VAL A 266 51.81 58.81 56.78
CA VAL A 266 51.77 57.36 56.53
C VAL A 266 50.39 56.80 56.89
N ASP A 267 49.81 57.23 58.00
CA ASP A 267 48.45 56.82 58.42
C ASP A 267 47.37 57.39 57.49
N GLU A 268 47.50 58.65 57.05
CA GLU A 268 46.62 59.27 56.05
C GLU A 268 46.67 58.53 54.70
N VAL A 269 47.87 58.23 54.19
CA VAL A 269 48.06 57.46 52.95
C VAL A 269 47.55 56.02 53.09
N GLN A 270 47.78 55.36 54.24
CA GLN A 270 47.20 54.04 54.50
C GLN A 270 45.68 54.09 54.59
N SER A 271 45.09 55.11 55.20
CA SER A 271 43.64 55.29 55.30
C SER A 271 43.01 55.53 53.94
N LEU A 272 43.63 56.37 53.10
CA LEU A 272 43.23 56.59 51.71
C LEU A 272 43.31 55.29 50.90
N HIS A 273 44.42 54.56 50.99
CA HIS A 273 44.58 53.30 50.25
C HIS A 273 43.58 52.22 50.68
N ARG A 274 43.27 52.11 51.99
CA ARG A 274 42.19 51.22 52.49
C ARG A 274 40.81 51.65 51.97
N ALA A 275 40.53 52.95 51.91
CA ALA A 275 39.28 53.47 51.36
C ALA A 275 39.16 53.24 49.84
N GLU A 276 40.25 53.37 49.08
CA GLU A 276 40.31 53.03 47.66
C GLU A 276 40.08 51.53 47.43
N MET A 277 40.73 50.66 48.22
CA MET A 277 40.51 49.21 48.16
C MET A 277 39.06 48.82 48.44
N LEU A 278 38.44 49.36 49.49
CA LEU A 278 37.03 49.11 49.82
C LEU A 278 36.09 49.63 48.72
N GLN A 279 36.41 50.76 48.06
CA GLN A 279 35.66 51.22 46.89
C GLN A 279 35.86 50.32 45.66
N LEU A 280 37.03 49.71 45.49
CA LEU A 280 37.32 48.78 44.41
C LEU A 280 36.54 47.47 44.60
N GLU A 281 36.63 46.89 45.80
CA GLU A 281 35.88 45.70 46.21
C GLU A 281 34.37 45.93 46.11
N SER A 282 33.86 47.07 46.57
CA SER A 282 32.44 47.43 46.43
C SER A 282 31.98 47.56 44.98
N LYS A 283 32.86 47.96 44.05
CA LYS A 283 32.54 48.02 42.61
C LYS A 283 32.51 46.62 41.99
N TYR A 284 33.47 45.76 42.33
CA TYR A 284 33.47 44.37 41.88
C TYR A 284 32.26 43.58 42.43
N LEU A 285 31.92 43.76 43.70
CA LEU A 285 30.73 43.14 44.30
C LEU A 285 29.43 43.64 43.68
N GLN A 286 29.36 44.91 43.24
CA GLN A 286 28.19 45.39 42.50
C GLN A 286 28.14 44.80 41.08
N GLN A 287 29.26 44.74 40.36
CA GLN A 287 29.32 44.10 39.03
C GLN A 287 28.95 42.62 39.07
N ILE A 288 29.29 41.91 40.15
CA ILE A 288 28.87 40.51 40.36
C ILE A 288 27.34 40.43 40.49
N ARG A 289 26.71 41.26 41.34
CA ARG A 289 25.25 41.32 41.46
C ARG A 289 24.56 41.70 40.16
N ASP A 290 25.06 42.71 39.45
CA ASP A 290 24.50 43.17 38.17
C ASP A 290 24.53 42.05 37.11
N MET A 291 25.51 41.15 37.18
CA MET A 291 25.61 39.95 36.33
C MET A 291 24.72 38.80 36.84
N GLU A 292 24.64 38.58 38.15
CA GLU A 292 23.76 37.58 38.78
C GLU A 292 22.27 37.89 38.50
N ASP A 293 21.84 39.14 38.70
CA ASP A 293 20.49 39.60 38.38
C ASP A 293 20.17 39.43 36.88
N LYS A 294 21.14 39.73 36.01
CA LYS A 294 20.99 39.54 34.56
C LYS A 294 20.80 38.06 34.20
N TYR A 295 21.66 37.16 34.68
CA TYR A 295 21.54 35.73 34.42
C TYR A 295 20.29 35.13 35.05
N SER A 296 19.87 35.62 36.21
CA SER A 296 18.61 35.24 36.86
C SER A 296 17.40 35.64 36.02
N HIS A 297 17.41 36.84 35.42
CA HIS A 297 16.38 37.29 34.49
C HIS A 297 16.35 36.45 33.20
N GLU A 298 17.50 36.24 32.56
CA GLU A 298 17.64 35.42 31.35
C GLU A 298 17.18 33.96 31.60
N THR A 299 17.53 33.38 32.75
CA THR A 299 17.03 32.07 33.20
C THR A 299 15.51 32.05 33.42
N HIS A 300 14.93 33.16 33.87
CA HIS A 300 13.47 33.27 34.07
C HIS A 300 12.73 33.39 32.74
N GLU A 301 13.26 34.14 31.77
CA GLU A 301 12.67 34.24 30.43
C GLU A 301 12.75 32.89 29.68
N GLN A 302 13.90 32.21 29.71
CA GLN A 302 14.05 30.87 29.14
C GLN A 302 13.09 29.85 29.77
N LYS A 303 12.90 29.87 31.10
CA LYS A 303 11.91 29.01 31.78
C LYS A 303 10.48 29.32 31.35
N LYS A 304 10.15 30.59 31.12
CA LYS A 304 8.83 31.02 30.64
C LYS A 304 8.59 30.61 29.18
N GLU A 305 9.62 30.67 28.33
CA GLU A 305 9.53 30.19 26.95
C GLU A 305 9.36 28.66 26.89
N LEU A 306 10.12 27.90 27.70
CA LEU A 306 9.95 26.45 27.82
C LEU A 306 8.54 26.05 28.29
N GLU A 307 7.91 26.81 29.19
CA GLU A 307 6.53 26.55 29.62
C GLU A 307 5.53 26.83 28.48
N ILE A 308 5.71 27.93 27.73
CA ILE A 308 4.90 28.23 26.53
C ILE A 308 5.06 27.15 25.45
N LEU A 309 6.24 26.54 25.32
CA LEU A 309 6.46 25.40 24.41
C LEU A 309 5.77 24.12 24.90
N ARG A 310 5.77 23.84 26.21
CA ARG A 310 4.99 22.72 26.79
C ARG A 310 3.49 22.90 26.59
N ASP A 311 2.97 24.10 26.82
CA ASP A 311 1.55 24.42 26.57
C ASP A 311 1.20 24.17 25.10
N ARG A 312 2.08 24.56 24.16
CA ARG A 312 1.90 24.29 22.73
C ARG A 312 1.94 22.80 22.40
N ASP A 313 2.90 22.05 22.92
CA ASP A 313 2.99 20.60 22.70
C ASP A 313 1.78 19.86 23.27
N GLN A 314 1.27 20.28 24.44
CA GLN A 314 0.04 19.71 25.01
C GLN A 314 -1.17 20.00 24.11
N ASN A 315 -1.36 21.25 23.66
CA ASN A 315 -2.41 21.59 22.69
C ASN A 315 -2.27 20.77 21.39
N ILE A 316 -1.04 20.53 20.92
CA ILE A 316 -0.76 19.69 19.75
C ILE A 316 -1.11 18.22 20.01
N THR A 317 -0.94 17.69 21.23
CA THR A 317 -1.41 16.34 21.57
C THR A 317 -2.94 16.26 21.64
N GLU A 318 -3.61 17.23 22.26
CA GLU A 318 -5.08 17.28 22.36
C GLU A 318 -5.72 17.37 20.96
N MET A 319 -5.19 18.21 20.06
CA MET A 319 -5.62 18.30 18.66
C MET A 319 -5.34 17.03 17.82
N LYS A 320 -4.33 16.22 18.20
CA LYS A 320 -4.05 14.91 17.59
C LYS A 320 -5.02 13.85 18.06
N GLU A 321 -5.37 13.84 19.35
CA GLU A 321 -6.38 12.93 19.92
C GLU A 321 -7.78 13.23 19.36
N GLU A 322 -8.15 14.51 19.22
CA GLU A 322 -9.39 14.90 18.53
C GLU A 322 -9.38 14.47 17.06
N ASN A 323 -8.27 14.63 16.33
CA ASN A 323 -8.14 14.12 14.96
C ASN A 323 -8.26 12.60 14.86
N LEU A 324 -7.74 11.86 15.84
CA LEU A 324 -7.86 10.40 15.88
C LEU A 324 -9.33 10.01 16.08
N ARG A 325 -9.98 10.61 17.08
CA ARG A 325 -11.40 10.39 17.37
C ARG A 325 -12.32 10.74 16.20
N LEU A 326 -12.06 11.85 15.49
CA LEU A 326 -12.85 12.24 14.31
C LEU A 326 -12.67 11.26 13.15
N ARG A 327 -11.55 10.54 13.06
CA ARG A 327 -11.38 9.42 12.10
C ARG A 327 -12.16 8.19 12.55
N ASP A 328 -12.09 7.82 13.82
CA ASP A 328 -12.89 6.72 14.37
C ASP A 328 -14.40 6.96 14.15
N GLU A 329 -14.87 8.20 14.36
CA GLU A 329 -16.26 8.60 14.07
C GLU A 329 -16.57 8.55 12.56
N LEU A 330 -15.67 8.95 11.66
CA LEU A 330 -15.83 8.82 10.21
C LEU A 330 -15.88 7.36 9.75
N ASP A 331 -15.02 6.48 10.26
CA ASP A 331 -15.00 5.05 9.93
C ASP A 331 -16.31 4.37 10.39
N ILE A 332 -16.83 4.74 11.57
CA ILE A 332 -18.16 4.32 12.03
C ILE A 332 -19.26 4.81 11.08
N PHE A 333 -19.21 6.08 10.63
CA PHE A 333 -20.17 6.59 9.66
C PHE A 333 -20.07 5.88 8.30
N GLN A 334 -18.87 5.53 7.83
CA GLN A 334 -18.66 4.80 6.57
C GLN A 334 -19.25 3.38 6.66
N CYS A 335 -19.00 2.65 7.75
CA CYS A 335 -19.63 1.36 8.01
C CYS A 335 -21.17 1.48 8.16
N SER A 336 -21.68 2.63 8.64
CA SER A 336 -23.13 2.89 8.68
C SER A 336 -23.71 3.17 7.29
N LYS A 337 -22.96 3.84 6.41
CA LYS A 337 -23.32 4.14 5.02
C LYS A 337 -23.45 2.86 4.19
N GLU A 338 -22.53 1.91 4.35
CA GLU A 338 -22.57 0.60 3.69
C GLU A 338 -23.78 -0.23 4.14
N LYS A 339 -24.14 -0.17 5.43
CA LYS A 339 -25.39 -0.77 5.94
C LYS A 339 -26.62 -0.08 5.37
N PHE A 340 -26.59 1.25 5.23
CA PHE A 340 -27.69 2.01 4.63
C PHE A 340 -27.88 1.66 3.16
N THR A 341 -26.83 1.67 2.33
CA THR A 341 -26.92 1.31 0.91
C THR A 341 -27.35 -0.16 0.73
N HIS A 342 -26.92 -1.08 1.61
CA HIS A 342 -27.48 -2.43 1.61
C HIS A 342 -28.98 -2.44 1.90
N THR A 343 -29.48 -1.70 2.91
CA THR A 343 -30.92 -1.62 3.17
C THR A 343 -31.71 -0.92 2.05
N GLU A 344 -31.11 0.06 1.37
CA GLU A 344 -31.70 0.75 0.22
C GLU A 344 -31.79 -0.19 -0.99
N GLU A 345 -30.77 -1.00 -1.25
CA GLU A 345 -30.76 -2.05 -2.28
C GLU A 345 -31.79 -3.16 -1.98
N GLN A 346 -31.94 -3.58 -0.71
CA GLN A 346 -32.99 -4.50 -0.31
C GLN A 346 -34.39 -3.89 -0.50
N LEU A 347 -34.57 -2.60 -0.19
CA LEU A 347 -35.82 -1.87 -0.47
C LEU A 347 -36.10 -1.74 -1.97
N ARG A 348 -35.07 -1.55 -2.81
CA ARG A 348 -35.19 -1.57 -4.28
C ARG A 348 -35.69 -2.93 -4.76
N LYS A 349 -35.03 -4.02 -4.37
CA LYS A 349 -35.45 -5.40 -4.67
C LYS A 349 -36.87 -5.72 -4.17
N CYS A 350 -37.28 -5.17 -3.03
CA CYS A 350 -38.65 -5.31 -2.55
C CYS A 350 -39.68 -4.54 -3.40
N ARG A 351 -39.34 -3.34 -3.90
CA ARG A 351 -40.22 -2.60 -4.84
C ARG A 351 -40.36 -3.33 -6.17
N GLU A 352 -39.26 -3.79 -6.74
CA GLU A 352 -39.24 -4.57 -8.00
C GLU A 352 -40.06 -5.87 -7.88
N LYS A 353 -40.00 -6.55 -6.72
CA LYS A 353 -40.88 -7.70 -6.42
C LYS A 353 -42.36 -7.31 -6.30
N ILE A 354 -42.69 -6.15 -5.73
CA ILE A 354 -44.07 -5.65 -5.65
C ILE A 354 -44.62 -5.30 -7.04
N GLU A 355 -43.80 -4.70 -7.90
CA GLU A 355 -44.13 -4.38 -9.29
C GLU A 355 -44.39 -5.65 -10.11
N ALA A 356 -43.50 -6.65 -10.00
CA ALA A 356 -43.69 -7.96 -10.62
C ALA A 356 -44.94 -8.71 -10.09
N PHE A 357 -45.28 -8.56 -8.80
CA PHE A 357 -46.56 -9.09 -8.27
C PHE A 357 -47.78 -8.34 -8.85
N GLY A 358 -47.64 -7.08 -9.24
CA GLY A 358 -48.66 -6.34 -10.00
C GLY A 358 -48.90 -6.94 -11.39
N ASP A 359 -47.83 -7.19 -12.16
CA ASP A 359 -47.92 -7.84 -13.47
C ASP A 359 -48.54 -9.26 -13.39
N VAL A 360 -48.17 -10.04 -12.37
CA VAL A 360 -48.73 -11.37 -12.11
C VAL A 360 -50.20 -11.29 -11.69
N HIS A 361 -50.59 -10.33 -10.86
CA HIS A 361 -51.98 -10.08 -10.51
C HIS A 361 -52.83 -9.71 -11.74
N ASP A 362 -52.31 -8.83 -12.61
CA ASP A 362 -53.02 -8.40 -13.81
C ASP A 362 -52.99 -9.47 -14.91
N ALA A 363 -52.03 -10.41 -14.89
CA ALA A 363 -52.09 -11.65 -15.67
C ALA A 363 -53.18 -12.59 -15.15
N LEU A 364 -53.22 -12.85 -13.84
CA LEU A 364 -54.25 -13.67 -13.20
C LEU A 364 -55.65 -13.10 -13.47
N GLN A 365 -55.86 -11.80 -13.30
CA GLN A 365 -57.16 -11.16 -13.54
C GLN A 365 -57.57 -11.20 -15.04
N ARG A 366 -56.60 -11.28 -15.97
CA ARG A 366 -56.88 -11.54 -17.39
C ARG A 366 -57.30 -12.99 -17.63
N GLU A 367 -56.66 -13.96 -16.97
CA GLU A 367 -57.09 -15.36 -17.03
C GLU A 367 -58.44 -15.59 -16.37
N GLU A 368 -58.73 -15.00 -15.21
CA GLU A 368 -60.04 -15.06 -14.54
C GLU A 368 -61.16 -14.54 -15.45
N LYS A 369 -60.94 -13.41 -16.13
CA LYS A 369 -61.89 -12.85 -17.11
C LYS A 369 -62.06 -13.77 -18.33
N ALA A 370 -60.99 -14.33 -18.86
CA ALA A 370 -61.05 -15.28 -19.97
C ALA A 370 -61.78 -16.58 -19.57
N HIS A 371 -61.50 -17.09 -18.37
CA HIS A 371 -62.14 -18.27 -17.80
C HIS A 371 -63.63 -18.03 -17.53
N ALA A 372 -64.03 -16.86 -17.02
CA ALA A 372 -65.44 -16.49 -16.87
C ALA A 372 -66.18 -16.52 -18.22
N VAL A 373 -65.61 -15.93 -19.28
CA VAL A 373 -66.18 -15.97 -20.64
C VAL A 373 -66.26 -17.40 -21.19
N LEU A 374 -65.29 -18.27 -20.87
CA LEU A 374 -65.34 -19.69 -21.24
C LEU A 374 -66.41 -20.46 -20.45
N VAL A 375 -66.60 -20.17 -19.17
CA VAL A 375 -67.67 -20.76 -18.34
C VAL A 375 -69.05 -20.34 -18.85
N ASP A 376 -69.25 -19.05 -19.13
CA ASP A 376 -70.51 -18.55 -19.71
C ASP A 376 -70.81 -19.24 -21.05
N LYS A 377 -69.80 -19.42 -21.91
CA LYS A 377 -69.95 -20.14 -23.18
C LYS A 377 -70.21 -21.63 -22.99
N CYS A 378 -69.62 -22.28 -21.99
CA CYS A 378 -69.95 -23.65 -21.64
C CYS A 378 -71.40 -23.78 -21.18
N LEU A 379 -71.89 -22.86 -20.34
CA LEU A 379 -73.29 -22.80 -19.91
C LEU A 379 -74.23 -22.53 -21.09
N GLU A 380 -73.85 -21.68 -22.05
CA GLU A 380 -74.59 -21.48 -23.30
C GLU A 380 -74.73 -22.79 -24.10
N MET A 381 -73.61 -23.48 -24.37
CA MET A 381 -73.61 -24.78 -25.06
C MET A 381 -74.35 -25.89 -24.30
N GLU A 382 -74.31 -25.90 -22.97
CA GLU A 382 -75.11 -26.83 -22.15
C GLU A 382 -76.62 -26.55 -22.27
N ASN A 383 -77.02 -25.28 -22.35
CA ASN A 383 -78.40 -24.87 -22.60
C ASN A 383 -78.87 -25.21 -24.02
N GLU A 384 -78.00 -25.07 -25.04
CA GLU A 384 -78.28 -25.55 -26.40
C GLU A 384 -78.44 -27.08 -26.44
N LEU A 385 -77.55 -27.83 -25.79
CA LEU A 385 -77.65 -29.28 -25.65
C LEU A 385 -78.90 -29.70 -24.87
N ALA A 386 -79.36 -28.90 -23.91
CA ALA A 386 -80.63 -29.11 -23.20
C ALA A 386 -81.84 -28.91 -24.14
N GLN A 387 -81.80 -27.94 -25.05
CA GLN A 387 -82.82 -27.72 -26.08
C GLN A 387 -82.81 -28.79 -27.18
N LEU A 388 -81.64 -29.34 -27.53
CA LEU A 388 -81.51 -30.41 -28.52
C LEU A 388 -82.02 -31.78 -28.03
N LYS A 389 -82.00 -32.05 -26.72
CA LYS A 389 -82.52 -33.31 -26.13
C LYS A 389 -83.99 -33.61 -26.49
N PRO A 390 -84.97 -32.71 -26.28
CA PRO A 390 -86.36 -32.95 -26.70
C PRO A 390 -86.52 -33.02 -28.23
N LEU A 391 -85.77 -32.24 -29.01
CA LEU A 391 -85.81 -32.31 -30.48
C LEU A 391 -85.30 -33.66 -31.00
N LYS A 392 -84.21 -34.19 -30.44
CA LYS A 392 -83.73 -35.54 -30.76
C LYS A 392 -84.76 -36.61 -30.41
N ARG A 393 -85.47 -36.45 -29.28
CA ARG A 393 -86.57 -37.35 -28.90
C ARG A 393 -87.72 -37.30 -29.90
N GLN A 394 -88.16 -36.11 -30.30
CA GLN A 394 -89.20 -35.95 -31.32
C GLN A 394 -88.79 -36.57 -32.65
N LEU A 395 -87.54 -36.36 -33.10
CA LEU A 395 -87.02 -36.95 -34.35
C LEU A 395 -87.05 -38.49 -34.30
N GLU A 396 -86.69 -39.10 -33.17
CA GLU A 396 -86.77 -40.54 -33.00
C GLU A 396 -88.22 -41.04 -32.92
N GLU A 397 -89.12 -40.30 -32.25
CA GLU A 397 -90.56 -40.56 -32.27
C GLU A 397 -91.19 -40.40 -33.67
N TYR A 398 -90.60 -39.59 -34.57
CA TYR A 398 -90.98 -39.53 -35.99
C TYR A 398 -90.39 -40.69 -36.79
N ARG A 399 -89.15 -41.12 -36.50
CA ARG A 399 -88.55 -42.31 -37.13
C ARG A 399 -89.33 -43.59 -36.83
N VAL A 400 -89.68 -43.83 -35.57
CA VAL A 400 -90.49 -44.99 -35.18
C VAL A 400 -91.83 -44.97 -35.93
N ARG A 401 -92.52 -43.82 -35.96
CA ARG A 401 -93.76 -43.67 -36.74
C ARG A 401 -93.58 -43.88 -38.25
N ALA A 402 -92.43 -43.50 -38.81
CA ALA A 402 -92.11 -43.78 -40.21
C ALA A 402 -91.88 -45.27 -40.47
N THR A 403 -91.11 -45.96 -39.61
CA THR A 403 -90.91 -47.42 -39.74
C THR A 403 -92.19 -48.21 -39.51
N ASP A 404 -93.05 -47.79 -38.57
CA ASP A 404 -94.36 -48.40 -38.35
C ASP A 404 -95.26 -48.26 -39.59
N ALA A 405 -95.22 -47.09 -40.24
CA ALA A 405 -95.94 -46.83 -41.49
C ALA A 405 -95.37 -47.65 -42.66
N GLU A 406 -94.04 -47.78 -42.78
CA GLU A 406 -93.39 -48.63 -43.80
C GLU A 406 -93.76 -50.11 -43.62
N VAL A 407 -93.80 -50.61 -42.39
CA VAL A 407 -94.23 -51.98 -42.07
C VAL A 407 -95.71 -52.18 -42.43
N ALA A 408 -96.60 -51.30 -42.00
CA ALA A 408 -98.03 -51.39 -42.32
C ALA A 408 -98.30 -51.31 -43.84
N LEU A 409 -97.51 -50.52 -44.57
CA LEU A 409 -97.58 -50.40 -46.03
C LEU A 409 -97.04 -51.67 -46.71
N ALA A 410 -95.99 -52.31 -46.18
CA ALA A 410 -95.51 -53.60 -46.63
C ALA A 410 -96.54 -54.72 -46.40
N GLU A 411 -97.17 -54.79 -45.22
CA GLU A 411 -98.27 -55.72 -44.94
C GLU A 411 -99.44 -55.52 -45.91
N CYS A 412 -99.85 -54.27 -46.17
CA CYS A 412 -100.90 -53.96 -47.15
C CYS A 412 -100.53 -54.39 -48.58
N ARG A 413 -99.25 -54.28 -48.98
CA ARG A 413 -98.76 -54.77 -50.29
C ARG A 413 -98.82 -56.29 -50.39
N ASP A 414 -98.50 -57.01 -49.31
CA ASP A 414 -98.51 -58.47 -49.27
C ASP A 414 -99.93 -59.04 -49.23
N ASP A 415 -100.86 -58.43 -48.48
CA ASP A 415 -102.27 -58.78 -48.55
C ASP A 415 -102.88 -58.46 -49.92
N LEU A 416 -102.52 -57.33 -50.54
CA LEU A 416 -102.93 -57.02 -51.92
C LEU A 416 -102.40 -58.05 -52.94
N ARG A 417 -101.20 -58.63 -52.70
CA ARG A 417 -100.69 -59.77 -53.49
C ARG A 417 -101.55 -61.02 -53.28
N ARG A 418 -101.82 -61.41 -52.02
CA ARG A 418 -102.69 -62.56 -51.67
C ARG A 418 -104.10 -62.42 -52.24
N PHE A 419 -104.67 -61.22 -52.25
CA PHE A 419 -105.99 -60.97 -52.87
C PHE A 419 -105.94 -61.10 -54.40
N LYS A 420 -104.86 -60.66 -55.06
CA LYS A 420 -104.68 -60.89 -56.51
C LYS A 420 -104.51 -62.37 -56.85
N GLU A 421 -103.76 -63.12 -56.05
CA GLU A 421 -103.61 -64.58 -56.18
C GLU A 421 -104.95 -65.32 -56.01
N LYS A 422 -105.75 -64.93 -55.01
CA LYS A 422 -107.13 -65.45 -54.84
C LYS A 422 -108.02 -65.07 -56.02
N SER A 423 -107.93 -63.82 -56.49
CA SER A 423 -108.74 -63.34 -57.62
C SER A 423 -108.42 -64.08 -58.91
N SER A 424 -107.15 -64.31 -59.23
CA SER A 424 -106.76 -65.06 -60.44
C SER A 424 -107.08 -66.56 -60.33
N GLY A 425 -107.02 -67.14 -59.12
CA GLY A 425 -107.53 -68.48 -58.85
C GLY A 425 -109.05 -68.61 -59.06
N LEU A 426 -109.83 -67.63 -58.58
CA LEU A 426 -111.28 -67.57 -58.79
C LEU A 426 -111.64 -67.30 -60.26
N GLU A 427 -110.90 -66.43 -60.95
CA GLU A 427 -111.05 -66.16 -62.38
C GLU A 427 -110.76 -67.42 -63.23
N GLY A 428 -109.68 -68.15 -62.90
CA GLY A 428 -109.37 -69.44 -63.49
C GLY A 428 -110.45 -70.51 -63.25
N ALA A 429 -111.01 -70.56 -62.04
CA ALA A 429 -112.14 -71.44 -61.71
C ALA A 429 -113.43 -71.03 -62.45
N ASN A 430 -113.70 -69.73 -62.59
CA ASN A 430 -114.86 -69.21 -63.33
C ASN A 430 -114.72 -69.50 -64.84
N LEU A 431 -113.53 -69.33 -65.42
CA LEU A 431 -113.23 -69.75 -66.79
C LEU A 431 -113.38 -71.27 -66.98
N ALA A 432 -113.03 -72.09 -65.98
CA ALA A 432 -113.26 -73.54 -66.04
C ALA A 432 -114.76 -73.89 -65.98
N LEU A 433 -115.52 -73.23 -65.10
CA LEU A 433 -116.98 -73.35 -65.04
C LEU A 433 -117.65 -72.90 -66.34
N GLN A 434 -117.24 -71.77 -66.91
CA GLN A 434 -117.76 -71.24 -68.17
C GLN A 434 -117.47 -72.19 -69.35
N ARG A 435 -116.28 -72.82 -69.39
CA ARG A 435 -116.01 -73.91 -70.36
C ARG A 435 -116.93 -75.13 -70.12
N GLY A 436 -117.19 -75.48 -68.86
CA GLY A 436 -118.12 -76.56 -68.50
C GLY A 436 -119.56 -76.27 -68.91
N VAL A 437 -120.03 -75.03 -68.72
CA VAL A 437 -121.33 -74.56 -69.19
C VAL A 437 -121.38 -74.55 -70.72
N ASN A 438 -120.35 -74.05 -71.41
CA ASN A 438 -120.30 -74.07 -72.88
C ASN A 438 -120.27 -75.50 -73.44
N LEU A 439 -119.61 -76.45 -72.76
CA LEU A 439 -119.69 -77.88 -73.09
C LEU A 439 -121.11 -78.41 -72.92
N GLN A 440 -121.74 -78.23 -71.74
CA GLN A 440 -123.13 -78.63 -71.51
C GLN A 440 -124.11 -77.96 -72.49
N GLN A 441 -123.88 -76.71 -72.87
CA GLN A 441 -124.66 -76.00 -73.89
C GLN A 441 -124.48 -76.66 -75.25
N SER A 442 -123.25 -76.95 -75.68
CA SER A 442 -123.02 -77.66 -76.96
C SER A 442 -123.56 -79.10 -76.97
N GLU A 443 -123.58 -79.78 -75.82
CA GLU A 443 -124.23 -81.09 -75.67
C GLU A 443 -125.76 -80.97 -75.73
N ALA A 444 -126.34 -79.95 -75.08
CA ALA A 444 -127.77 -79.64 -75.16
C ALA A 444 -128.20 -79.24 -76.58
N ASP A 445 -127.44 -78.38 -77.26
CA ASP A 445 -127.66 -77.99 -78.65
C ASP A 445 -127.53 -79.22 -79.59
N ALA A 446 -126.58 -80.12 -79.33
CA ALA A 446 -126.43 -81.38 -80.09
C ALA A 446 -127.58 -82.37 -79.83
N LEU A 447 -128.12 -82.42 -78.60
CA LEU A 447 -129.30 -83.22 -78.26
C LEU A 447 -130.58 -82.62 -78.84
N GLN A 448 -130.73 -81.29 -78.82
CA GLN A 448 -131.82 -80.57 -79.49
C GLN A 448 -131.75 -80.78 -81.02
N LYS A 449 -130.54 -80.80 -81.59
CA LYS A 449 -130.33 -81.09 -83.01
C LYS A 449 -130.63 -82.55 -83.34
N ARG A 450 -130.26 -83.51 -82.48
CA ARG A 450 -130.74 -84.91 -82.60
C ARG A 450 -132.26 -85.00 -82.53
N LEU A 451 -132.92 -84.27 -81.63
CA LEU A 451 -134.39 -84.24 -81.55
C LEU A 451 -135.02 -83.67 -82.84
N GLN A 452 -134.37 -82.72 -83.51
CA GLN A 452 -134.81 -82.23 -84.82
C GLN A 452 -134.51 -83.22 -85.96
N GLU A 453 -133.38 -83.93 -85.93
CA GLU A 453 -132.98 -84.90 -86.95
C GLU A 453 -133.71 -86.26 -86.83
N GLU A 454 -134.04 -86.71 -85.62
CA GLU A 454 -134.88 -87.88 -85.34
C GLU A 454 -136.37 -87.57 -85.49
N GLY A 455 -136.78 -86.33 -85.16
CA GLY A 455 -138.14 -85.83 -85.39
C GLY A 455 -138.58 -85.82 -86.85
N GLN A 456 -137.64 -85.77 -87.81
CA GLN A 456 -137.91 -85.84 -89.25
C GLN A 456 -138.15 -87.26 -89.78
N ARG A 457 -138.46 -88.24 -88.92
CA ARG A 457 -138.92 -89.59 -89.30
C ARG A 457 -140.23 -90.05 -88.64
N SER A 458 -141.17 -89.14 -88.41
CA SER A 458 -142.61 -89.49 -88.30
C SER A 458 -143.48 -88.38 -88.86
N GLY A 459 -144.22 -88.70 -89.93
CA GLY A 459 -144.96 -87.72 -90.71
C GLY A 459 -146.20 -87.19 -90.00
N GLU A 460 -146.20 -85.86 -89.82
CA GLU A 460 -147.39 -85.02 -89.73
C GLU A 460 -148.48 -85.41 -90.74
N GLY A 461 -149.74 -85.51 -90.27
CA GLY A 461 -150.91 -85.79 -91.11
C GLY A 461 -151.99 -86.61 -90.39
N GLY A 462 -153.09 -86.03 -89.92
CA GLY A 462 -153.48 -84.62 -89.97
C GLY A 462 -154.86 -84.39 -89.33
N SER A 463 -155.51 -83.27 -89.65
CA SER A 463 -156.84 -82.91 -89.14
C SER A 463 -157.95 -83.90 -89.53
N ALA A 464 -158.54 -84.65 -88.57
CA ALA A 464 -159.99 -84.94 -88.48
C ALA A 464 -160.42 -85.81 -87.28
N VAL A 465 -161.46 -85.35 -86.55
CA VAL A 465 -162.69 -86.09 -86.10
C VAL A 465 -162.60 -87.38 -85.22
N GLY A 466 -163.48 -87.45 -84.20
CA GLY A 466 -163.80 -88.66 -83.40
C GLY A 466 -163.04 -88.72 -82.07
N VAL A 467 -163.62 -88.81 -80.86
CA VAL A 467 -164.97 -89.18 -80.36
C VAL A 467 -165.38 -90.64 -80.58
N GLY A 468 -165.19 -91.48 -79.55
CA GLY A 468 -166.01 -92.67 -79.32
C GLY A 468 -165.27 -93.95 -78.90
N MET A 469 -165.22 -94.22 -77.59
CA MET A 469 -164.90 -95.53 -76.97
C MET A 469 -163.45 -96.05 -77.23
N SER A 470 -162.91 -97.06 -76.54
CA SER A 470 -163.38 -97.87 -75.40
C SER A 470 -162.23 -98.12 -74.40
N GLU A 471 -162.56 -98.75 -73.26
CA GLU A 471 -161.63 -99.19 -72.21
C GLU A 471 -160.48 -100.09 -72.72
N LEU A 472 -159.25 -99.90 -72.17
CA LEU A 472 -158.15 -100.88 -71.93
C LEU A 472 -156.72 -100.36 -72.25
N ASN A 473 -156.06 -99.68 -71.29
CA ASN A 473 -154.79 -100.13 -70.67
C ASN A 473 -154.46 -99.19 -69.48
N PRO A 474 -154.40 -99.67 -68.21
CA PRO A 474 -154.03 -98.82 -67.08
C PRO A 474 -152.56 -98.35 -67.07
N GLU A 475 -151.63 -99.09 -67.68
CA GLU A 475 -150.18 -98.83 -67.59
C GLU A 475 -149.80 -97.44 -68.15
N LEU A 476 -150.36 -97.08 -69.31
CA LEU A 476 -150.15 -95.75 -69.93
C LEU A 476 -150.61 -94.60 -69.03
N MET A 477 -151.58 -94.81 -68.13
CA MET A 477 -152.12 -93.77 -67.24
C MET A 477 -151.24 -93.50 -66.03
N GLU A 478 -150.45 -94.48 -65.58
CA GLU A 478 -149.39 -94.26 -64.60
C GLU A 478 -148.17 -93.61 -65.25
N GLU A 479 -147.78 -94.04 -66.44
CA GLU A 479 -146.64 -93.48 -67.17
C GLU A 479 -146.86 -91.99 -67.56
N LEU A 480 -148.08 -91.62 -67.99
CA LEU A 480 -148.45 -90.21 -68.22
C LEU A 480 -148.50 -89.37 -66.94
N LYS A 481 -148.73 -89.97 -65.77
CA LYS A 481 -148.61 -89.29 -64.47
C LYS A 481 -147.15 -89.11 -64.06
N MET A 482 -146.36 -90.19 -64.15
CA MET A 482 -144.92 -90.18 -63.90
C MET A 482 -144.24 -89.08 -64.71
N LEU A 483 -144.42 -89.06 -66.04
CA LEU A 483 -143.81 -88.06 -66.93
C LEU A 483 -144.24 -86.62 -66.61
N ARG A 484 -145.49 -86.39 -66.15
CA ARG A 484 -145.94 -85.05 -65.73
C ARG A 484 -145.33 -84.62 -64.40
N CYS A 485 -145.17 -85.54 -63.44
CA CYS A 485 -144.47 -85.28 -62.18
C CYS A 485 -142.96 -85.08 -62.39
N GLU A 486 -142.34 -85.86 -63.28
CA GLU A 486 -140.93 -85.75 -63.68
C GLU A 486 -140.66 -84.42 -64.38
N TYR A 487 -141.50 -84.01 -65.33
CA TYR A 487 -141.40 -82.72 -66.01
C TYR A 487 -141.59 -81.54 -65.05
N ALA A 488 -142.54 -81.62 -64.12
CA ALA A 488 -142.70 -80.60 -63.07
C ALA A 488 -141.44 -80.51 -62.19
N ARG A 489 -140.93 -81.66 -61.71
CA ARG A 489 -139.71 -81.75 -60.90
C ARG A 489 -138.50 -81.16 -61.64
N LEU A 490 -138.32 -81.48 -62.92
CA LEU A 490 -137.23 -80.96 -63.74
C LEU A 490 -137.36 -79.44 -63.94
N LYS A 491 -138.57 -78.93 -64.17
CA LYS A 491 -138.83 -77.49 -64.34
C LYS A 491 -138.61 -76.69 -63.05
N ASP A 492 -139.00 -77.24 -61.90
CA ASP A 492 -138.72 -76.66 -60.59
C ASP A 492 -137.19 -76.65 -60.31
N PHE A 493 -136.48 -77.70 -60.73
CA PHE A 493 -135.01 -77.75 -60.66
C PHE A 493 -134.33 -76.74 -61.60
N GLU A 494 -134.84 -76.56 -62.82
CA GLU A 494 -134.34 -75.62 -63.81
C GLU A 494 -134.48 -74.18 -63.32
N ALA A 495 -135.71 -73.76 -62.97
CA ALA A 495 -136.00 -72.44 -62.44
C ALA A 495 -135.17 -72.14 -61.16
N LYS A 496 -135.00 -73.14 -60.29
CA LYS A 496 -134.17 -72.98 -59.10
C LYS A 496 -132.67 -72.90 -59.43
N ARG A 497 -132.17 -73.67 -60.39
CA ARG A 497 -130.76 -73.62 -60.82
C ARG A 497 -130.42 -72.30 -61.51
N GLU A 498 -131.36 -71.70 -62.25
CA GLU A 498 -131.18 -70.35 -62.80
C GLU A 498 -131.11 -69.31 -61.69
N VAL A 499 -132.08 -69.25 -60.77
CA VAL A 499 -132.07 -68.30 -59.64
C VAL A 499 -130.81 -68.48 -58.76
N ASP A 500 -130.51 -69.71 -58.34
CA ASP A 500 -129.32 -70.02 -57.52
C ASP A 500 -128.00 -69.75 -58.28
N SER A 501 -128.01 -69.59 -59.62
CA SER A 501 -126.81 -69.26 -60.41
C SER A 501 -126.70 -67.77 -60.73
N VAL A 502 -127.82 -67.10 -61.00
CA VAL A 502 -127.86 -65.64 -61.21
C VAL A 502 -127.51 -64.93 -59.91
N GLN A 503 -128.13 -65.31 -58.78
CA GLN A 503 -127.82 -64.70 -57.48
C GLN A 503 -126.33 -64.83 -57.12
N ARG A 504 -125.69 -65.99 -57.35
CA ARG A 504 -124.24 -66.16 -57.10
C ARG A 504 -123.36 -65.36 -58.06
N LEU A 505 -123.82 -65.07 -59.28
CA LEU A 505 -123.12 -64.17 -60.21
C LEU A 505 -123.30 -62.70 -59.83
N GLU A 506 -124.46 -62.31 -59.32
CA GLU A 506 -124.73 -60.98 -58.78
C GLU A 506 -123.91 -60.72 -57.50
N GLU A 507 -123.93 -61.64 -56.53
CA GLU A 507 -123.11 -61.60 -55.31
C GLU A 507 -121.62 -61.51 -55.65
N SER A 508 -121.13 -62.34 -56.57
CA SER A 508 -119.73 -62.31 -57.05
C SER A 508 -119.39 -61.01 -57.79
N CYS A 509 -120.33 -60.43 -58.54
CA CYS A 509 -120.14 -59.15 -59.22
C CYS A 509 -120.08 -57.98 -58.23
N ASP A 510 -120.90 -57.99 -57.18
CA ASP A 510 -120.93 -56.96 -56.15
C ASP A 510 -119.73 -57.05 -55.20
N ASP A 511 -119.27 -58.26 -54.84
CA ASP A 511 -118.00 -58.42 -54.13
C ASP A 511 -116.80 -58.00 -55.01
N ALA A 512 -116.82 -58.27 -56.32
CA ALA A 512 -115.78 -57.78 -57.23
C ALA A 512 -115.78 -56.25 -57.36
N LYS A 513 -116.95 -55.60 -57.41
CA LYS A 513 -117.08 -54.13 -57.34
C LYS A 513 -116.51 -53.59 -56.03
N ARG A 514 -116.97 -54.12 -54.89
CA ARG A 514 -116.51 -53.74 -53.54
C ARG A 514 -114.99 -53.90 -53.38
N LEU A 515 -114.41 -54.96 -53.93
CA LEU A 515 -112.96 -55.18 -53.89
C LEU A 515 -112.22 -54.17 -54.80
N SER A 516 -112.78 -53.85 -55.97
CA SER A 516 -112.24 -52.83 -56.87
C SER A 516 -112.30 -51.42 -56.26
N GLU A 517 -113.41 -51.06 -55.62
CA GLU A 517 -113.58 -49.80 -54.89
C GLU A 517 -112.58 -49.71 -53.72
N ARG A 518 -112.45 -50.77 -52.91
CA ARG A 518 -111.46 -50.81 -51.82
C ARG A 518 -110.02 -50.69 -52.33
N PHE A 519 -109.68 -51.30 -53.47
CA PHE A 519 -108.35 -51.11 -54.08
C PHE A 519 -108.15 -49.70 -54.66
N LYS A 520 -109.20 -49.08 -55.19
CA LYS A 520 -109.17 -47.69 -55.65
C LYS A 520 -108.97 -46.71 -54.47
N GLU A 521 -109.65 -46.93 -53.34
CA GLU A 521 -109.44 -46.20 -52.09
C GLU A 521 -108.01 -46.37 -51.56
N GLN A 522 -107.51 -47.62 -51.47
CA GLN A 522 -106.13 -47.89 -51.06
C GLN A 522 -105.11 -47.23 -51.99
N PHE A 523 -105.31 -47.30 -53.32
CA PHE A 523 -104.43 -46.66 -54.29
C PHE A 523 -104.43 -45.13 -54.15
N LEU A 524 -105.60 -44.51 -54.01
CA LEU A 524 -105.70 -43.05 -53.81
C LEU A 524 -105.10 -42.61 -52.47
N ARG A 525 -105.27 -43.42 -51.41
CA ARG A 525 -104.66 -43.18 -50.10
C ARG A 525 -103.14 -43.26 -50.16
N THR A 526 -102.57 -44.35 -50.69
CA THR A 526 -101.11 -44.50 -50.83
C THR A 526 -100.52 -43.50 -51.83
N LYS A 527 -101.30 -43.02 -52.81
CA LYS A 527 -100.90 -41.88 -53.65
C LYS A 527 -100.82 -40.58 -52.82
N SER A 528 -101.80 -40.29 -51.97
CA SER A 528 -101.74 -39.14 -51.04
C SER A 528 -100.53 -39.25 -50.11
N GLU A 529 -100.36 -40.40 -49.46
CA GLU A 529 -99.22 -40.65 -48.55
C GLU A 529 -97.86 -40.51 -49.27
N LEU A 530 -97.79 -40.80 -50.58
CA LEU A 530 -96.60 -40.56 -51.40
C LEU A 530 -96.42 -39.07 -51.78
N GLU A 531 -97.50 -38.34 -52.05
CA GLU A 531 -97.45 -36.90 -52.34
C GLU A 531 -97.10 -36.10 -51.08
N ASP A 532 -97.65 -36.48 -49.92
CA ASP A 532 -97.32 -35.93 -48.59
C ASP A 532 -95.84 -36.17 -48.23
N THR A 533 -95.31 -37.38 -48.45
CA THR A 533 -93.89 -37.68 -48.18
C THR A 533 -92.93 -37.03 -49.18
N GLN A 534 -93.33 -36.84 -50.44
CA GLN A 534 -92.57 -36.01 -51.40
C GLN A 534 -92.54 -34.54 -50.98
N GLN A 535 -93.66 -33.99 -50.47
CA GLN A 535 -93.69 -32.64 -49.92
C GLN A 535 -92.75 -32.52 -48.71
N LEU A 536 -92.87 -33.42 -47.73
CA LEU A 536 -92.00 -33.42 -46.53
C LEU A 536 -90.51 -33.55 -46.87
N LEU A 537 -90.15 -34.33 -47.90
CA LEU A 537 -88.78 -34.41 -48.40
C LEU A 537 -88.32 -33.07 -49.00
N SER A 538 -89.16 -32.41 -49.80
CA SER A 538 -88.85 -31.09 -50.36
C SER A 538 -88.69 -30.01 -49.28
N GLU A 539 -89.51 -30.05 -48.23
CA GLU A 539 -89.40 -29.19 -47.05
C GLU A 539 -88.17 -29.52 -46.19
N SER A 540 -87.71 -30.78 -46.18
CA SER A 540 -86.45 -31.17 -45.54
C SER A 540 -85.25 -30.60 -46.30
N ILE A 541 -85.21 -30.75 -47.62
CA ILE A 541 -84.15 -30.21 -48.49
C ILE A 541 -84.11 -28.66 -48.42
N ALA A 542 -85.27 -28.01 -48.35
CA ALA A 542 -85.35 -26.56 -48.16
C ALA A 542 -84.80 -26.10 -46.80
N ARG A 543 -85.07 -26.86 -45.72
CA ARG A 543 -84.50 -26.59 -44.38
C ARG A 543 -83.01 -26.87 -44.31
N GLU A 544 -82.54 -27.97 -44.90
CA GLU A 544 -81.12 -28.31 -45.00
C GLU A 544 -80.34 -27.20 -45.73
N LYS A 545 -80.85 -26.73 -46.88
CA LYS A 545 -80.24 -25.62 -47.63
C LYS A 545 -80.23 -24.30 -46.83
N LYS A 546 -81.24 -24.04 -46.00
CA LYS A 546 -81.27 -22.86 -45.11
C LYS A 546 -80.21 -22.97 -44.00
N LEU A 547 -80.15 -24.13 -43.33
CA LEU A 547 -79.15 -24.42 -42.29
C LEU A 547 -77.72 -24.38 -42.85
N GLN A 548 -77.50 -24.86 -44.07
CA GLN A 548 -76.20 -24.77 -44.75
C GLN A 548 -75.81 -23.31 -45.06
N GLY A 549 -76.79 -22.45 -45.38
CA GLY A 549 -76.56 -21.00 -45.46
C GLY A 549 -76.14 -20.41 -44.13
N GLU A 550 -76.88 -20.70 -43.06
CA GLU A 550 -76.59 -20.22 -41.70
C GLU A 550 -75.22 -20.70 -41.20
N VAL A 551 -74.83 -21.95 -41.47
CA VAL A 551 -73.50 -22.48 -41.16
C VAL A 551 -72.39 -21.75 -41.92
N ASN A 552 -72.59 -21.40 -43.20
CA ASN A 552 -71.64 -20.62 -43.96
C ASN A 552 -71.50 -19.18 -43.41
N ASP A 553 -72.62 -18.54 -43.05
CA ASP A 553 -72.63 -17.21 -42.45
C ASP A 553 -71.91 -17.19 -41.08
N TRP A 554 -72.12 -18.22 -40.25
CA TRP A 554 -71.39 -18.39 -38.98
C TRP A 554 -69.90 -18.70 -39.19
N SER A 555 -69.53 -19.52 -40.18
CA SER A 555 -68.12 -19.79 -40.52
C SER A 555 -67.42 -18.50 -40.95
N LYS A 556 -68.04 -17.72 -41.83
CA LYS A 556 -67.52 -16.43 -42.29
C LYS A 556 -67.38 -15.44 -41.12
N LYS A 557 -68.37 -15.35 -40.24
CA LYS A 557 -68.31 -14.50 -39.04
C LYS A 557 -67.20 -14.94 -38.07
N HIS A 558 -66.93 -16.24 -37.96
CA HIS A 558 -65.81 -16.77 -37.17
C HIS A 558 -64.45 -16.43 -37.80
N GLU A 559 -64.34 -16.46 -39.14
CA GLU A 559 -63.15 -16.00 -39.87
C GLU A 559 -62.92 -14.49 -39.72
N GLU A 560 -63.99 -13.68 -39.74
CA GLU A 560 -63.94 -12.22 -39.53
C GLU A 560 -63.49 -11.89 -38.11
N LEU A 561 -64.12 -12.45 -37.07
CA LEU A 561 -63.67 -12.33 -35.67
C LEU A 561 -62.23 -12.84 -35.47
N GLY A 562 -61.84 -13.90 -36.20
CA GLY A 562 -60.49 -14.46 -36.20
C GLY A 562 -59.44 -13.58 -36.90
N GLN A 563 -59.86 -12.59 -37.71
CA GLN A 563 -59.01 -11.54 -38.27
C GLN A 563 -58.97 -10.33 -37.35
N GLU A 564 -60.12 -9.86 -36.83
CA GLU A 564 -60.20 -8.78 -35.85
C GLU A 564 -59.33 -9.08 -34.61
N MET A 565 -59.37 -10.30 -34.08
CA MET A 565 -58.52 -10.73 -32.96
C MET A 565 -57.02 -10.79 -33.27
N LYS A 566 -56.62 -10.88 -34.55
CA LYS A 566 -55.21 -10.79 -34.97
C LYS A 566 -54.78 -9.33 -35.12
N GLU A 567 -55.64 -8.49 -35.68
CA GLU A 567 -55.39 -7.05 -35.77
C GLU A 567 -55.35 -6.38 -34.40
N GLU A 568 -56.22 -6.77 -33.46
CA GLU A 568 -56.22 -6.24 -32.10
C GLU A 568 -54.96 -6.67 -31.34
N LYS A 569 -54.52 -7.92 -31.50
CA LYS A 569 -53.21 -8.38 -30.97
C LYS A 569 -52.04 -7.60 -31.58
N LEU A 570 -52.07 -7.32 -32.88
CA LEU A 570 -51.04 -6.52 -33.54
C LEU A 570 -51.05 -5.06 -33.05
N ARG A 571 -52.23 -4.46 -32.88
CA ARG A 571 -52.39 -3.09 -32.35
C ARG A 571 -51.97 -2.99 -30.89
N ALA A 572 -52.31 -3.97 -30.05
CA ALA A 572 -51.85 -4.05 -28.67
C ALA A 572 -50.33 -4.23 -28.56
N HIS A 573 -49.73 -5.09 -29.38
CA HIS A 573 -48.28 -5.28 -29.43
C HIS A 573 -47.56 -4.02 -29.92
N GLN A 574 -48.09 -3.33 -30.93
CA GLN A 574 -47.54 -2.06 -31.41
C GLN A 574 -47.64 -0.97 -30.33
N ALA A 575 -48.78 -0.87 -29.64
CA ALA A 575 -48.95 0.06 -28.52
C ALA A 575 -47.95 -0.21 -27.39
N ALA A 576 -47.72 -1.48 -27.03
CA ALA A 576 -46.72 -1.88 -26.03
C ALA A 576 -45.29 -1.51 -26.44
N LEU A 577 -44.91 -1.72 -27.71
CA LEU A 577 -43.62 -1.26 -28.24
C LEU A 577 -43.47 0.27 -28.21
N ASP A 578 -44.56 1.01 -28.43
CA ASP A 578 -44.53 2.48 -28.46
C ASP A 578 -44.67 3.11 -27.06
N THR A 579 -45.15 2.37 -26.04
CA THR A 579 -44.97 2.73 -24.63
C THR A 579 -43.56 2.42 -24.14
N GLU A 580 -42.99 1.27 -24.52
CA GLU A 580 -41.61 0.90 -24.15
C GLU A 580 -40.59 1.91 -24.68
N LYS A 581 -40.72 2.33 -25.95
CA LYS A 581 -39.87 3.40 -26.52
C LYS A 581 -39.98 4.73 -25.77
N LYS A 582 -41.16 5.08 -25.26
CA LYS A 582 -41.35 6.30 -24.44
C LYS A 582 -40.68 6.15 -23.09
N TYR A 583 -40.88 5.01 -22.42
CA TYR A 583 -40.23 4.72 -21.14
C TYR A 583 -38.70 4.76 -21.25
N GLN A 584 -38.11 4.13 -22.27
CA GLN A 584 -36.66 4.19 -22.51
C GLN A 584 -36.18 5.62 -22.86
N HIS A 585 -36.98 6.42 -23.57
CA HIS A 585 -36.65 7.82 -23.85
C HIS A 585 -36.71 8.69 -22.59
N GLU A 586 -37.78 8.59 -21.80
CA GLU A 586 -37.94 9.29 -20.51
C GLU A 586 -36.83 8.90 -19.54
N LYS A 587 -36.46 7.61 -19.48
CA LYS A 587 -35.31 7.10 -18.73
C LYS A 587 -33.99 7.71 -19.21
N SER A 588 -33.76 7.82 -20.52
CA SER A 588 -32.57 8.49 -21.07
C SER A 588 -32.53 9.96 -20.64
N THR A 589 -33.64 10.68 -20.75
CA THR A 589 -33.73 12.10 -20.34
C THR A 589 -33.51 12.29 -18.84
N ILE A 590 -34.00 11.38 -17.99
CA ILE A 590 -33.73 11.41 -16.53
C ILE A 590 -32.24 11.16 -16.25
N ILE A 591 -31.59 10.24 -16.96
CA ILE A 591 -30.15 9.97 -16.83
C ILE A 591 -29.32 11.16 -17.32
N GLU A 592 -29.66 11.75 -18.46
CA GLU A 592 -29.02 12.94 -19.02
C GLU A 592 -29.16 14.15 -18.06
N GLN A 593 -30.34 14.35 -17.47
CA GLN A 593 -30.54 15.38 -16.45
C GLN A 593 -29.72 15.10 -15.19
N ALA A 594 -29.73 13.88 -14.65
CA ALA A 594 -28.95 13.51 -13.46
C ALA A 594 -27.44 13.69 -13.67
N LEU A 595 -26.92 13.34 -14.85
CA LEU A 595 -25.52 13.59 -15.22
C LEU A 595 -25.23 15.10 -15.36
N SER A 596 -26.15 15.89 -15.91
CA SER A 596 -25.99 17.35 -15.97
C SER A 596 -26.02 18.00 -14.57
N GLU A 597 -26.83 17.49 -13.64
CA GLU A 597 -26.88 17.97 -12.26
C GLU A 597 -25.65 17.55 -11.45
N LEU A 598 -25.14 16.32 -11.68
CA LEU A 598 -23.88 15.84 -11.11
C LEU A 598 -22.71 16.75 -11.54
N ASN A 599 -22.56 16.99 -12.85
CA ASN A 599 -21.49 17.84 -13.39
C ASN A 599 -21.57 19.27 -12.84
N ALA A 600 -22.77 19.84 -12.73
CA ALA A 600 -22.97 21.18 -12.17
C ALA A 600 -22.64 21.25 -10.65
N LEU A 601 -22.81 20.15 -9.91
CA LEU A 601 -22.36 20.03 -8.52
C LEU A 601 -20.84 19.87 -8.42
N GLU A 602 -20.21 19.13 -9.34
CA GLU A 602 -18.76 18.97 -9.41
C GLU A 602 -18.05 20.28 -9.80
N GLU A 603 -18.53 21.01 -10.80
CA GLU A 603 -18.08 22.37 -11.16
C GLU A 603 -18.20 23.33 -9.96
N LYS A 604 -19.31 23.25 -9.22
CA LYS A 604 -19.52 24.08 -8.03
C LYS A 604 -18.58 23.71 -6.87
N LEU A 605 -18.34 22.41 -6.66
CA LEU A 605 -17.44 21.93 -5.60
C LEU A 605 -15.98 22.27 -5.92
N THR A 606 -15.53 22.04 -7.15
CA THR A 606 -14.18 22.40 -7.61
C THR A 606 -13.96 23.91 -7.54
N ALA A 607 -14.91 24.74 -8.01
CA ALA A 607 -14.84 26.19 -7.84
C ALA A 607 -14.78 26.62 -6.36
N THR A 608 -15.52 25.96 -5.47
CA THR A 608 -15.45 26.23 -4.02
C THR A 608 -14.05 25.93 -3.48
N ILE A 609 -13.50 24.74 -3.77
CA ILE A 609 -12.14 24.32 -3.38
C ILE A 609 -11.08 25.28 -3.94
N GLU A 610 -11.24 25.78 -5.17
CA GLU A 610 -10.35 26.79 -5.74
C GLU A 610 -10.44 28.13 -4.99
N THR A 611 -11.64 28.60 -4.63
CA THR A 611 -11.76 29.82 -3.81
C THR A 611 -11.18 29.68 -2.41
N GLU A 612 -11.31 28.51 -1.77
CA GLU A 612 -10.70 28.23 -0.47
C GLU A 612 -9.16 28.16 -0.57
N ARG A 613 -8.63 27.54 -1.62
CA ARG A 613 -7.18 27.55 -1.91
C ARG A 613 -6.66 28.97 -2.15
N LEU A 614 -7.42 29.80 -2.86
CA LEU A 614 -7.08 31.21 -3.11
C LEU A 614 -7.08 32.03 -1.81
N GLN A 615 -8.09 31.88 -0.95
CA GLN A 615 -8.15 32.51 0.38
C GLN A 615 -7.05 32.01 1.32
N HIS A 616 -6.73 30.71 1.29
CA HIS A 616 -5.62 30.16 2.08
C HIS A 616 -4.28 30.70 1.59
N LYS A 617 -4.09 30.81 0.27
CA LYS A 617 -2.90 31.45 -0.28
C LYS A 617 -2.82 32.92 0.15
N GLU A 618 -3.91 33.69 0.01
CA GLU A 618 -3.93 35.10 0.42
C GLU A 618 -3.59 35.27 1.91
N LYS A 619 -4.07 34.37 2.79
CA LYS A 619 -3.70 34.35 4.21
C LYS A 619 -2.22 34.02 4.43
N MET A 620 -1.63 33.10 3.65
CA MET A 620 -0.19 32.80 3.70
C MET A 620 0.64 33.98 3.20
N ASP A 621 0.27 34.58 2.06
CA ASP A 621 0.92 35.75 1.48
C ASP A 621 0.84 36.96 2.46
N GLN A 622 -0.29 37.15 3.17
CA GLN A 622 -0.45 38.15 4.23
C GLN A 622 0.40 37.84 5.48
N ALA A 623 0.48 36.57 5.92
CA ALA A 623 1.30 36.18 7.06
C ALA A 623 2.80 36.28 6.77
N GLU A 624 3.23 36.00 5.53
CA GLU A 624 4.61 36.23 5.10
C GLU A 624 4.93 37.73 4.99
N ALA A 625 4.01 38.55 4.48
CA ALA A 625 4.16 40.00 4.49
C ALA A 625 4.31 40.54 5.92
N GLN A 626 3.49 40.09 6.87
CA GLN A 626 3.63 40.44 8.29
C GLN A 626 4.98 39.98 8.87
N ARG A 627 5.42 38.74 8.58
CA ARG A 627 6.74 38.25 9.00
C ARG A 627 7.88 39.14 8.49
N VAL A 628 7.80 39.58 7.23
CA VAL A 628 8.80 40.47 6.60
C VAL A 628 8.74 41.90 7.18
N GLU A 629 7.55 42.42 7.51
CA GLU A 629 7.42 43.70 8.23
C GLU A 629 8.00 43.62 9.65
N GLU A 630 7.79 42.53 10.38
CA GLU A 630 8.40 42.33 11.71
C GLU A 630 9.92 42.09 11.63
N GLU A 631 10.39 41.29 10.67
CA GLU A 631 11.82 41.04 10.43
C GLU A 631 12.56 42.33 10.04
N THR A 632 11.98 43.15 9.16
CA THR A 632 12.56 44.46 8.80
C THR A 632 12.48 45.47 9.95
N ARG A 633 11.43 45.45 10.77
CA ARG A 633 11.34 46.27 12.00
C ARG A 633 12.45 45.87 12.99
N LEU A 634 12.56 44.59 13.34
CA LEU A 634 13.57 44.07 14.26
C LEU A 634 15.00 44.28 13.73
N SER A 635 15.22 44.13 12.42
CA SER A 635 16.48 44.47 11.77
C SER A 635 16.80 45.98 11.93
N SER A 636 15.83 46.86 11.75
CA SER A 636 16.01 48.30 11.97
C SER A 636 16.26 48.67 13.44
N GLU A 637 15.62 47.98 14.39
CA GLU A 637 15.84 48.13 15.83
C GLU A 637 17.26 47.66 16.22
N LEU A 638 17.73 46.52 15.67
CA LEU A 638 19.09 46.01 15.85
C LEU A 638 20.14 46.97 15.27
N VAL A 639 19.92 47.51 14.07
CA VAL A 639 20.81 48.53 13.48
C VAL A 639 20.84 49.79 14.34
N ALA A 640 19.69 50.28 14.82
CA ALA A 640 19.63 51.45 15.70
C ALA A 640 20.37 51.22 17.04
N LEU A 641 20.23 50.03 17.64
CA LEU A 641 20.97 49.63 18.84
C LEU A 641 22.48 49.48 18.56
N GLN A 642 22.88 49.00 17.38
CA GLN A 642 24.27 48.90 16.95
C GLN A 642 24.90 50.29 16.69
N GLU A 643 24.14 51.21 16.10
CA GLU A 643 24.55 52.61 15.97
C GLU A 643 24.65 53.30 17.33
N GLN A 644 23.66 53.16 18.20
CA GLN A 644 23.65 53.74 19.55
C GLN A 644 24.81 53.22 20.41
N SER A 645 25.04 51.90 20.42
CA SER A 645 26.16 51.30 21.16
C SER A 645 27.51 51.69 20.55
N SER A 646 27.66 51.76 19.22
CA SER A 646 28.89 52.23 18.59
C SER A 646 29.14 53.74 18.77
N ALA A 647 28.10 54.56 18.93
CA ALA A 647 28.21 55.97 19.29
C ALA A 647 28.59 56.15 20.77
N THR A 648 28.05 55.30 21.65
CA THR A 648 28.42 55.24 23.08
C THR A 648 29.88 54.77 23.23
N LEU A 649 30.32 53.78 22.45
CA LEU A 649 31.72 53.33 22.39
C LEU A 649 32.65 54.39 21.82
N ARG A 650 32.21 55.16 20.80
CA ARG A 650 33.00 56.29 20.26
C ARG A 650 33.17 57.41 21.29
N THR A 651 32.09 57.89 21.89
CA THR A 651 32.12 58.96 22.90
C THR A 651 32.85 58.57 24.18
N THR A 652 32.70 57.33 24.68
CA THR A 652 33.49 56.84 25.82
C THR A 652 34.98 56.67 25.48
N LYS A 653 35.31 56.22 24.26
CA LYS A 653 36.70 56.19 23.78
C LYS A 653 37.29 57.59 23.63
N GLU A 654 36.55 58.55 23.09
CA GLU A 654 36.98 59.95 22.97
C GLU A 654 37.20 60.59 24.34
N GLN A 655 36.33 60.34 25.33
CA GLN A 655 36.53 60.80 26.71
C GLN A 655 37.73 60.13 27.40
N ALA A 656 37.97 58.84 27.13
CA ALA A 656 39.16 58.14 27.62
C ALA A 656 40.45 58.69 26.98
N GLN A 657 40.42 58.94 25.67
CA GLN A 657 41.53 59.52 24.91
C GLN A 657 41.84 60.96 25.39
N GLN A 658 40.82 61.79 25.60
CA GLN A 658 40.98 63.14 26.18
C GLN A 658 41.62 63.09 27.57
N ARG A 659 41.20 62.17 28.45
CA ARG A 659 41.83 61.98 29.77
C ARG A 659 43.28 61.51 29.68
N ILE A 660 43.62 60.69 28.69
CA ILE A 660 45.01 60.29 28.42
C ILE A 660 45.82 61.51 27.97
N GLU A 661 45.31 62.29 27.01
CA GLU A 661 45.99 63.50 26.51
C GLU A 661 46.13 64.60 27.58
N GLU A 662 45.13 64.77 28.46
CA GLU A 662 45.20 65.65 29.63
C GLU A 662 46.26 65.17 30.66
N LEU A 663 46.32 63.86 30.92
CA LEU A 663 47.34 63.26 31.79
C LEU A 663 48.75 63.36 31.17
N GLU A 664 48.90 63.11 29.88
CA GLU A 664 50.17 63.25 29.16
C GLU A 664 50.64 64.70 29.15
N GLN A 665 49.77 65.67 28.86
CA GLN A 665 50.10 67.09 28.95
C GLN A 665 50.45 67.52 30.38
N SER A 666 49.72 67.03 31.39
CA SER A 666 50.02 67.29 32.81
C SER A 666 51.38 66.70 33.24
N LYS A 667 51.70 65.47 32.82
CA LYS A 667 52.98 64.82 33.11
C LYS A 667 54.13 65.48 32.35
N GLN A 668 53.93 65.85 31.08
CA GLN A 668 54.92 66.57 30.29
C GLN A 668 55.20 67.96 30.89
N ALA A 669 54.18 68.68 31.35
CA ALA A 669 54.35 69.97 32.02
C ALA A 669 55.11 69.84 33.36
N GLU A 670 54.87 68.80 34.16
CA GLU A 670 55.65 68.57 35.39
C GLU A 670 57.07 68.09 35.08
N ILE A 671 57.28 67.30 34.02
CA ILE A 671 58.62 66.95 33.52
C ILE A 671 59.38 68.22 33.12
N GLU A 672 58.77 69.12 32.34
CA GLU A 672 59.37 70.40 31.95
C GLU A 672 59.61 71.33 33.15
N ARG A 673 58.74 71.30 34.17
CA ARG A 673 58.95 72.05 35.42
C ARG A 673 60.12 71.47 36.23
N LEU A 674 60.28 70.15 36.25
CA LEU A 674 61.37 69.46 36.94
C LEU A 674 62.70 69.57 36.20
N THR A 675 62.73 69.44 34.87
CA THR A 675 63.96 69.67 34.07
C THR A 675 64.41 71.12 34.22
N LYS A 676 63.51 72.09 34.09
CA LYS A 676 63.84 73.51 34.31
C LYS A 676 64.35 73.78 35.72
N ALA A 677 63.71 73.24 36.76
CA ALA A 677 64.19 73.38 38.13
C ALA A 677 65.59 72.75 38.33
N LYS A 678 65.90 71.66 37.61
CA LYS A 678 67.23 71.04 37.60
C LYS A 678 68.24 71.83 36.77
N GLU A 679 67.83 72.47 35.68
CA GLU A 679 68.67 73.39 34.90
C GLU A 679 69.00 74.65 35.69
N ASP A 680 68.04 75.24 36.42
CA ASP A 680 68.25 76.36 37.35
C ASP A 680 69.21 75.97 38.50
N GLU A 681 69.07 74.76 39.06
CA GLU A 681 70.00 74.21 40.07
C GLU A 681 71.41 73.99 39.50
N ILE A 682 71.50 73.41 38.30
CA ILE A 682 72.77 73.21 37.58
C ILE A 682 73.41 74.56 37.22
N GLU A 683 72.64 75.57 36.81
CA GLU A 683 73.19 76.91 36.56
C GLU A 683 73.65 77.58 37.87
N MET A 684 72.91 77.49 38.97
CA MET A 684 73.38 77.98 40.27
C MET A 684 74.70 77.32 40.70
N LEU A 685 74.79 75.98 40.62
CA LEU A 685 76.00 75.23 40.93
C LEU A 685 77.16 75.60 39.97
N THR A 686 76.85 75.75 38.69
CA THR A 686 77.82 76.15 37.65
C THR A 686 78.31 77.58 37.85
N ASN A 687 77.45 78.52 38.27
CA ASN A 687 77.82 79.91 38.53
C ASN A 687 78.58 80.06 39.86
N LYS A 688 78.27 79.26 40.88
CA LYS A 688 79.06 79.08 42.11
C LYS A 688 80.45 78.49 41.79
N GLY A 689 80.52 77.48 40.93
CA GLY A 689 81.78 76.92 40.41
C GLY A 689 82.60 77.94 39.62
N LYS A 690 81.98 78.65 38.66
CA LYS A 690 82.59 79.75 37.89
C LYS A 690 83.12 80.86 38.82
N ALA A 691 82.46 81.15 39.95
CA ALA A 691 82.96 82.11 40.94
C ALA A 691 84.26 81.63 41.60
N MET A 692 84.28 80.42 42.18
CA MET A 692 85.48 79.84 42.78
C MET A 692 86.63 79.71 41.77
N ILE A 693 86.33 79.35 40.51
CA ILE A 693 87.31 79.23 39.42
C ILE A 693 87.89 80.60 39.02
N ARG A 694 87.14 81.71 39.12
CA ARG A 694 87.71 83.06 38.89
C ARG A 694 88.67 83.45 40.02
N GLU A 695 88.33 83.15 41.27
CA GLU A 695 89.19 83.45 42.42
C GLU A 695 90.46 82.60 42.41
N SER A 696 90.36 81.30 42.13
CA SER A 696 91.53 80.42 42.02
C SER A 696 92.41 80.79 40.82
N ARG A 697 91.83 81.17 39.67
CA ARG A 697 92.60 81.67 38.51
C ARG A 697 93.32 82.99 38.76
N ALA A 698 92.78 83.88 39.60
CA ALA A 698 93.48 85.10 39.99
C ALA A 698 94.74 84.79 40.83
N LYS A 699 94.60 83.90 41.83
CA LYS A 699 95.72 83.43 42.66
C LYS A 699 96.73 82.60 41.86
N ALA A 700 96.26 81.75 40.95
CA ALA A 700 97.10 80.95 40.08
C ALA A 700 97.91 81.79 39.07
N LYS A 701 97.34 82.84 38.46
CA LYS A 701 98.08 83.69 37.50
C LYS A 701 99.27 84.41 38.13
N ALA A 702 99.21 84.77 39.41
CA ALA A 702 100.32 85.39 40.13
C ALA A 702 101.50 84.40 40.33
N LEU A 703 101.20 83.14 40.63
CA LEU A 703 102.20 82.06 40.71
C LEU A 703 102.72 81.66 39.32
N GLN A 704 101.82 81.51 38.34
CA GLN A 704 102.13 81.04 37.00
C GLN A 704 103.08 81.99 36.27
N LYS A 705 102.98 83.31 36.46
CA LYS A 705 103.94 84.26 35.89
C LYS A 705 105.36 84.05 36.44
N LYS A 706 105.50 83.84 37.75
CA LYS A 706 106.80 83.63 38.38
C LYS A 706 107.42 82.30 37.91
N ILE A 707 106.59 81.27 37.78
CA ILE A 707 106.99 79.93 37.32
C ILE A 707 107.32 79.92 35.81
N SER A 708 106.65 80.74 34.98
CA SER A 708 107.00 80.83 33.55
C SER A 708 108.35 81.49 33.31
N GLU A 709 108.72 82.52 34.09
CA GLU A 709 110.03 83.20 33.96
C GLU A 709 111.20 82.28 34.38
N GLU A 710 110.95 81.28 35.22
CA GLU A 710 111.93 80.23 35.59
C GLU A 710 111.97 79.10 34.53
N TYR A 711 110.83 78.62 34.03
CA TYR A 711 110.78 77.56 33.01
C TYR A 711 111.17 77.99 31.59
N GLU A 712 111.08 79.27 31.22
CA GLU A 712 111.46 79.71 29.87
C GLU A 712 112.97 79.50 29.60
N VAL A 713 113.81 79.63 30.63
CA VAL A 713 115.25 79.31 30.61
C VAL A 713 115.50 77.81 30.49
N GLU A 714 114.75 76.99 31.22
CA GLU A 714 114.89 75.52 31.18
C GLU A 714 114.36 74.93 29.85
N ILE A 715 113.30 75.52 29.29
CA ILE A 715 112.76 75.18 27.97
C ILE A 715 113.76 75.50 26.86
N ASP A 716 114.50 76.61 26.91
CA ASP A 716 115.52 76.93 25.90
C ASP A 716 116.76 76.01 26.00
N SER A 717 117.11 75.56 27.21
CA SER A 717 118.09 74.49 27.41
C SER A 717 117.63 73.16 26.78
N LEU A 718 116.38 72.75 27.08
CA LEU A 718 115.79 71.52 26.53
C LEU A 718 115.52 71.59 25.03
N LYS A 719 115.33 72.79 24.44
CA LYS A 719 115.29 72.98 22.98
C LYS A 719 116.64 72.64 22.36
N GLN A 720 117.76 73.15 22.88
CA GLN A 720 119.10 72.83 22.35
C GLN A 720 119.38 71.32 22.43
N GLU A 721 119.03 70.67 23.54
CA GLU A 721 119.21 69.23 23.72
C GLU A 721 118.30 68.41 22.79
N ARG A 722 117.04 68.84 22.60
CA ARG A 722 116.11 68.25 21.62
C ARG A 722 116.59 68.44 20.17
N GLU A 723 117.15 69.58 19.82
CA GLU A 723 117.63 69.89 18.48
C GLU A 723 118.93 69.13 18.15
N MET A 724 119.79 68.90 19.16
CA MET A 724 120.89 67.95 19.10
C MET A 724 120.41 66.51 18.89
N MET A 725 119.38 66.07 19.64
CA MET A 725 118.73 64.76 19.45
C MET A 725 118.10 64.61 18.06
N ILE A 726 117.44 65.65 17.52
CA ILE A 726 116.90 65.65 16.16
C ILE A 726 118.02 65.56 15.12
N SER A 727 119.14 66.27 15.30
CA SER A 727 120.29 66.15 14.39
C SER A 727 120.89 64.74 14.38
N ILE A 728 120.99 64.09 15.55
CA ILE A 728 121.45 62.70 15.67
C ILE A 728 120.43 61.74 15.04
N GLN A 729 119.13 61.95 15.28
CA GLN A 729 118.07 61.14 14.69
C GLN A 729 118.04 61.31 13.16
N GLU A 730 118.26 62.50 12.62
CA GLU A 730 118.39 62.73 11.18
C GLU A 730 119.61 62.04 10.57
N GLU A 731 120.76 61.95 11.28
CA GLU A 731 121.89 61.14 10.81
C GLU A 731 121.56 59.65 10.82
N TYR A 732 120.89 59.15 11.86
CA TYR A 732 120.42 57.76 11.93
C TYR A 732 119.37 57.45 10.87
N GLU A 733 118.44 58.37 10.58
CA GLU A 733 117.39 58.22 9.57
C GLU A 733 117.93 58.38 8.16
N LYS A 734 118.93 59.24 7.91
CA LYS A 734 119.68 59.27 6.64
C LYS A 734 120.50 57.98 6.48
N GLY A 735 121.12 57.49 7.55
CA GLY A 735 121.85 56.22 7.56
C GLY A 735 120.95 54.99 7.37
N ALA A 736 119.73 55.00 7.91
CA ALA A 736 118.71 53.98 7.71
C ALA A 736 118.11 54.08 6.29
N SER A 737 117.73 55.27 5.84
CA SER A 737 117.20 55.52 4.49
C SER A 737 118.22 55.20 3.41
N ALA A 738 119.51 55.44 3.63
CA ALA A 738 120.58 55.01 2.72
C ALA A 738 120.73 53.48 2.69
N LYS A 739 120.53 52.79 3.82
CA LYS A 739 120.51 51.30 3.88
C LYS A 739 119.24 50.73 3.24
N ILE A 740 118.09 51.36 3.42
CA ILE A 740 116.82 51.02 2.78
C ILE A 740 116.92 51.26 1.29
N ALA A 741 117.30 52.45 0.81
CA ALA A 741 117.53 52.71 -0.61
C ALA A 741 118.56 51.76 -1.25
N LYS A 742 119.62 51.37 -0.53
CA LYS A 742 120.57 50.35 -0.98
C LYS A 742 119.97 48.93 -1.01
N ARG A 743 119.03 48.62 -0.11
CA ARG A 743 118.24 47.38 -0.14
C ARG A 743 117.17 47.40 -1.22
N ASP A 744 116.49 48.51 -1.46
CA ASP A 744 115.53 48.70 -2.56
C ASP A 744 116.23 48.68 -3.92
N GLN A 745 117.49 49.14 -3.99
CA GLN A 745 118.33 49.02 -5.18
C GLN A 745 118.85 47.58 -5.35
N GLN A 746 119.11 46.84 -4.26
CA GLN A 746 119.34 45.39 -4.33
C GLN A 746 118.07 44.63 -4.75
N ILE A 747 116.90 44.99 -4.22
CA ILE A 747 115.59 44.41 -4.58
C ILE A 747 115.29 44.72 -6.04
N LYS A 748 115.40 45.96 -6.51
CA LYS A 748 115.24 46.29 -7.94
C LYS A 748 116.27 45.60 -8.85
N LEU A 749 117.49 45.32 -8.37
CA LEU A 749 118.44 44.47 -9.08
C LEU A 749 118.04 42.99 -9.06
N PHE A 750 117.44 42.48 -7.97
CA PHE A 750 116.91 41.13 -7.91
C PHE A 750 115.62 40.98 -8.72
N ASP A 751 114.72 41.96 -8.75
CA ASP A 751 113.49 42.00 -9.55
C ASP A 751 113.81 42.15 -11.03
N ALA A 752 114.76 43.01 -11.39
CA ALA A 752 115.27 43.09 -12.76
C ALA A 752 115.92 41.76 -13.18
N LYS A 753 116.72 41.14 -12.30
CA LYS A 753 117.32 39.83 -12.52
C LYS A 753 116.31 38.67 -12.48
N LEU A 754 115.18 38.84 -11.81
CA LEU A 754 114.07 37.89 -11.77
C LEU A 754 113.23 38.02 -13.05
N GLN A 755 112.95 39.23 -13.52
CA GLN A 755 112.34 39.47 -14.84
C GLN A 755 113.25 39.03 -15.99
N GLU A 756 114.56 39.25 -15.86
CA GLU A 756 115.57 38.71 -16.78
C GLU A 756 115.64 37.19 -16.67
N SER A 757 115.48 36.61 -15.48
CA SER A 757 115.40 35.15 -15.30
C SER A 757 114.05 34.54 -15.75
N THR A 758 112.94 35.28 -15.75
CA THR A 758 111.67 34.80 -16.32
C THR A 758 111.70 34.92 -17.83
N ARG A 759 112.22 36.00 -18.41
CA ARG A 759 112.48 36.08 -19.86
C ARG A 759 113.49 35.04 -20.32
N ALA A 760 114.58 34.84 -19.57
CA ALA A 760 115.53 33.78 -19.84
C ALA A 760 114.89 32.40 -19.63
N ASN A 761 113.94 32.20 -18.71
CA ASN A 761 113.17 30.96 -18.61
C ASN A 761 112.16 30.81 -19.76
N GLU A 762 111.54 31.87 -20.26
CA GLU A 762 110.64 31.85 -21.43
C GLU A 762 111.43 31.53 -22.71
N GLU A 763 112.59 32.17 -22.91
CA GLU A 763 113.55 31.85 -23.97
C GLU A 763 114.15 30.45 -23.79
N LEU A 764 114.41 30.00 -22.56
CA LEU A 764 114.92 28.66 -22.25
C LEU A 764 113.81 27.60 -22.34
N GLU A 765 112.53 27.95 -22.21
CA GLU A 765 111.38 27.05 -22.43
C GLU A 765 110.99 27.00 -23.91
N GLU A 766 111.11 28.09 -24.67
CA GLU A 766 111.13 28.06 -26.14
C GLU A 766 112.30 27.21 -26.63
N SER A 767 113.50 27.42 -26.07
CA SER A 767 114.68 26.59 -26.33
C SER A 767 114.45 25.15 -25.88
N MET A 768 113.74 24.90 -24.79
CA MET A 768 113.38 23.55 -24.34
C MET A 768 112.38 22.91 -25.30
N LYS A 769 111.40 23.65 -25.83
CA LYS A 769 110.46 23.20 -26.87
C LYS A 769 111.15 22.97 -28.22
N LYS A 770 112.21 23.72 -28.52
CA LYS A 770 113.05 23.58 -29.73
C LYS A 770 114.00 22.39 -29.62
N THR A 771 114.65 22.22 -28.46
CA THR A 771 115.49 21.07 -28.14
C THR A 771 114.68 19.81 -27.82
N GLU A 772 113.41 19.89 -27.41
CA GLU A 772 112.46 18.77 -27.29
C GLU A 772 112.09 18.19 -28.66
N ARG A 773 111.95 19.06 -29.67
CA ARG A 773 111.74 18.63 -31.07
C ARG A 773 113.01 17.92 -31.56
N SER A 774 114.18 18.54 -31.38
CA SER A 774 115.48 17.92 -31.70
C SER A 774 115.79 16.65 -30.87
N LYS A 775 115.31 16.56 -29.62
CA LYS A 775 115.45 15.40 -28.73
C LYS A 775 114.57 14.24 -29.18
N ARG A 776 113.39 14.48 -29.77
CA ARG A 776 112.61 13.41 -30.42
C ARG A 776 113.34 12.87 -31.66
N GLU A 777 113.89 13.76 -32.49
CA GLU A 777 114.72 13.40 -33.65
C GLU A 777 115.97 12.58 -33.23
N LEU A 778 116.66 13.01 -32.15
CA LEU A 778 117.79 12.29 -31.58
C LEU A 778 117.40 11.00 -30.84
N MET A 779 116.18 10.88 -30.31
CA MET A 779 115.69 9.63 -29.70
C MET A 779 115.53 8.53 -30.75
N THR A 780 115.03 8.89 -31.96
CA THR A 780 114.97 7.95 -33.09
C THR A 780 116.35 7.45 -33.55
N ASP A 781 117.41 8.27 -33.44
CA ASP A 781 118.78 7.79 -33.66
C ASP A 781 119.40 7.11 -32.41
N ASN A 782 118.90 7.34 -31.20
CA ASN A 782 119.41 6.67 -30.00
C ASN A 782 118.87 5.24 -29.82
N ASP A 783 117.60 4.98 -30.14
CA ASP A 783 117.05 3.61 -30.12
C ASP A 783 117.68 2.72 -31.21
N ARG A 784 118.17 3.34 -32.29
CA ARG A 784 119.00 2.69 -33.31
C ARG A 784 120.37 2.26 -32.75
N LEU A 785 120.93 3.01 -31.79
CA LEU A 785 122.19 2.69 -31.10
C LEU A 785 122.00 1.75 -29.90
N ARG A 786 120.88 1.82 -29.17
CA ARG A 786 120.57 0.90 -28.05
C ARG A 786 120.43 -0.55 -28.49
N ARG A 787 120.15 -0.82 -29.77
CA ARG A 787 120.19 -2.19 -30.35
C ARG A 787 121.60 -2.70 -30.64
N GLN A 788 122.66 -1.90 -30.49
CA GLN A 788 124.04 -2.27 -30.81
C GLN A 788 124.94 -2.53 -29.59
N LEU A 789 124.61 -2.01 -28.40
CA LEU A 789 125.46 -2.13 -27.20
C LEU A 789 124.66 -2.67 -25.99
N GLY A 790 124.38 -3.97 -26.00
CA GLY A 790 123.77 -4.68 -24.88
C GLY A 790 124.78 -5.42 -24.00
N SER A 791 124.83 -5.08 -22.71
CA SER A 791 125.38 -5.89 -21.61
C SER A 791 124.57 -5.54 -20.35
N ARG A 792 123.90 -6.46 -19.64
CA ARG A 792 124.45 -7.49 -18.72
C ARG A 792 125.38 -6.85 -17.67
N PHE A 793 125.26 -7.10 -16.36
CA PHE A 793 124.47 -8.08 -15.59
C PHE A 793 123.67 -7.36 -14.48
N GLY A 794 122.73 -7.98 -13.78
CA GLY A 794 122.31 -9.39 -13.78
C GLY A 794 122.22 -9.94 -12.33
N PRO A 795 121.62 -11.13 -12.11
CA PRO A 795 120.85 -11.37 -10.89
C PRO A 795 121.32 -12.56 -10.03
N GLY A 796 120.69 -12.71 -8.86
CA GLY A 796 120.70 -13.90 -8.00
C GLY A 796 120.77 -13.48 -6.51
N SER A 797 119.78 -13.68 -5.63
CA SER A 797 118.90 -14.83 -5.32
C SER A 797 119.50 -15.84 -4.32
N GLU A 798 119.73 -15.40 -3.07
CA GLU A 798 119.98 -16.32 -1.95
C GLU A 798 119.59 -15.74 -0.56
N SER A 799 119.48 -14.42 -0.42
CA SER A 799 118.94 -13.75 0.77
C SER A 799 117.43 -13.95 1.00
N GLU A 800 116.75 -14.72 0.16
CA GLU A 800 115.32 -15.04 0.31
C GLU A 800 115.05 -15.93 1.54
N LYS A 801 116.08 -16.63 2.07
CA LYS A 801 116.05 -17.24 3.42
C LYS A 801 116.26 -16.22 4.56
N GLN A 802 117.02 -15.16 4.31
CA GLN A 802 117.22 -14.08 5.29
C GLN A 802 116.03 -13.13 5.37
N LEU A 803 115.19 -13.07 4.33
CA LEU A 803 113.93 -12.32 4.33
C LEU A 803 112.97 -12.86 5.40
N GLU A 804 112.91 -14.18 5.57
CA GLU A 804 112.09 -14.86 6.58
C GLU A 804 112.66 -14.67 8.01
N GLU A 805 113.98 -14.74 8.16
CA GLU A 805 114.68 -14.49 9.43
C GLU A 805 114.60 -13.01 9.88
N LEU A 806 114.71 -12.06 8.95
CA LEU A 806 114.59 -10.63 9.26
C LEU A 806 113.15 -10.19 9.53
N MET A 807 112.15 -10.86 8.94
CA MET A 807 110.74 -10.69 9.35
C MET A 807 110.52 -11.10 10.81
N SER A 808 111.20 -12.15 11.29
CA SER A 808 111.17 -12.55 12.71
C SER A 808 111.70 -11.43 13.63
N VAL A 809 112.85 -10.83 13.30
CA VAL A 809 113.43 -9.72 14.06
C VAL A 809 112.56 -8.46 14.03
N CYS A 810 111.97 -8.13 12.87
CA CYS A 810 111.04 -7.00 12.75
C CYS A 810 109.75 -7.17 13.56
N ASN A 811 109.29 -8.41 13.79
CA ASN A 811 108.17 -8.67 14.69
C ASN A 811 108.56 -8.43 16.16
N SER A 812 109.74 -8.87 16.60
CA SER A 812 110.26 -8.57 17.95
C SER A 812 110.36 -7.06 18.23
N LEU A 813 110.85 -6.26 17.26
CA LEU A 813 110.96 -4.81 17.39
C LEU A 813 109.59 -4.08 17.38
N ARG A 814 108.56 -4.68 16.77
CA ARG A 814 107.18 -4.18 16.87
C ARG A 814 106.56 -4.47 18.23
N GLU A 815 106.88 -5.62 18.82
CA GLU A 815 106.46 -6.00 20.18
C GLU A 815 107.12 -5.11 21.24
N GLU A 816 108.39 -4.72 21.05
CA GLU A 816 109.10 -3.77 21.92
C GLU A 816 108.57 -2.34 21.81
N ASN A 817 108.28 -1.84 20.60
CA ASN A 817 107.57 -0.57 20.45
C ASN A 817 106.15 -0.62 21.03
N ARG A 818 105.54 -1.81 21.14
CA ARG A 818 104.32 -2.05 21.93
C ARG A 818 104.54 -2.01 23.45
N ARG A 819 105.65 -1.39 23.91
CA ARG A 819 105.87 -0.92 25.29
C ARG A 819 106.44 0.53 25.41
N LEU A 820 106.33 1.39 24.37
CA LEU A 820 106.78 2.82 24.29
C LEU A 820 105.74 3.97 23.86
N LYS A 821 104.52 4.06 24.44
CA LYS A 821 103.53 5.19 24.58
C LYS A 821 102.82 5.44 25.98
N ASP A 822 101.54 5.09 26.36
CA ASP A 822 101.02 3.83 27.00
C ASP A 822 101.38 3.73 28.52
N ASN A 823 102.42 2.99 28.91
CA ASN A 823 103.76 3.27 28.37
C ASN A 823 104.22 2.60 27.05
N ASN A 824 103.54 1.65 26.34
CA ASN A 824 102.70 1.78 25.07
C ASN A 824 101.40 1.04 25.41
N PRO A 825 100.24 1.71 25.38
CA PRO A 825 98.87 1.11 26.59
C PRO A 825 98.53 -0.41 26.45
N ASP A 826 97.70 -0.88 25.51
CA ASP A 826 98.02 -1.96 24.56
C ASP A 826 96.97 -1.99 23.41
N CYS A 827 97.44 -2.45 22.25
CA CYS A 827 96.80 -2.51 20.95
C CYS A 827 95.47 -3.34 20.86
N PHE A 828 94.73 -3.15 19.77
CA PHE A 828 93.56 -3.94 19.30
C PHE A 828 92.22 -3.83 20.05
N SER A 829 91.37 -2.89 19.60
CA SER A 829 89.94 -3.14 19.33
C SER A 829 89.36 -2.14 18.31
N SER A 830 88.34 -2.61 17.57
CA SER A 830 87.40 -1.92 16.65
C SER A 830 87.70 -0.51 16.10
N MET A 831 87.82 -0.47 14.76
CA MET A 831 87.26 0.49 13.78
C MET A 831 86.99 1.98 14.13
N SER A 832 87.33 2.82 13.15
CA SER A 832 86.61 4.06 12.76
C SER A 832 86.84 5.35 13.57
N SER A 833 87.98 6.02 13.37
CA SER A 833 87.98 7.51 13.31
C SER A 833 89.15 8.12 12.51
N MET A 834 88.88 9.33 12.01
CA MET A 834 89.80 10.45 11.69
C MET A 834 90.61 10.90 12.95
N PRO A 835 91.55 11.90 12.92
CA PRO A 835 91.75 12.97 11.92
C PRO A 835 93.23 13.36 11.58
N GLU A 836 93.36 14.54 10.96
CA GLU A 836 94.54 15.42 10.81
C GLU A 836 95.67 15.07 9.83
N ALA A 837 95.72 15.87 8.75
CA ALA A 837 96.94 16.38 8.13
C ALA A 837 96.72 17.88 7.85
N SER A 838 97.73 18.73 8.08
CA SER A 838 97.64 20.19 7.95
C SER A 838 98.55 20.76 6.86
N ASP A 839 98.28 22.02 6.52
CA ASP A 839 99.19 23.00 5.90
C ASP A 839 99.56 22.91 4.40
N VAL A 840 100.11 24.06 3.93
CA VAL A 840 100.48 24.42 2.54
C VAL A 840 99.25 24.73 1.65
N ASN A 841 98.64 25.92 1.68
CA ASN A 841 99.17 27.30 1.57
C ASN A 841 99.88 27.58 0.24
N ASP A 842 99.14 28.15 -0.71
CA ASP A 842 99.66 29.03 -1.77
C ASP A 842 98.69 30.21 -1.99
N SER A 843 99.15 31.29 -2.62
CA SER A 843 98.67 32.66 -2.37
C SER A 843 98.05 33.35 -3.60
N SER A 844 97.12 34.28 -3.32
CA SER A 844 96.68 35.39 -4.19
C SER A 844 95.89 35.01 -5.47
N GLN A 845 95.01 35.84 -6.03
CA GLN A 845 94.59 37.22 -5.71
C GLN A 845 93.18 37.52 -6.29
N ASN A 846 92.33 38.24 -5.53
CA ASN A 846 91.13 38.99 -5.99
C ASN A 846 90.00 38.18 -6.70
N HIS A 847 88.70 38.52 -6.66
CA HIS A 847 88.00 39.77 -6.33
C HIS A 847 86.74 39.54 -5.46
N HIS A 848 86.23 40.64 -4.91
CA HIS A 848 84.93 40.87 -4.25
C HIS A 848 83.81 39.83 -4.42
N THR A 849 83.24 39.37 -3.29
CA THR A 849 81.78 39.43 -3.04
C THR A 849 81.48 39.32 -1.54
N SER A 850 80.29 39.79 -1.13
CA SER A 850 79.88 40.02 0.26
C SER A 850 80.05 38.80 1.19
N GLY A 851 80.87 38.94 2.23
CA GLY A 851 80.98 37.96 3.31
C GLY A 851 79.81 38.08 4.29
N ILE A 852 78.83 37.18 4.19
CA ILE A 852 77.75 37.06 5.17
C ILE A 852 78.35 36.65 6.53
N SER A 853 78.00 37.37 7.59
CA SER A 853 78.56 37.17 8.94
C SER A 853 78.29 35.76 9.46
N LYS A 854 79.26 35.18 10.19
CA LYS A 854 79.06 33.89 10.90
C LYS A 854 77.87 33.95 11.87
N ASN A 855 77.57 35.12 12.46
CA ASN A 855 76.39 35.30 13.31
C ASN A 855 75.09 35.11 12.52
N ALA A 856 75.02 35.56 11.26
CA ALA A 856 73.83 35.37 10.43
C ALA A 856 73.61 33.88 10.09
N PHE A 857 74.67 33.08 9.96
CA PHE A 857 74.55 31.64 9.74
C PHE A 857 74.10 30.87 11.00
N ILE A 858 74.46 31.36 12.19
CA ILE A 858 73.93 30.87 13.48
C ILE A 858 72.45 31.27 13.60
N GLN A 859 72.13 32.55 13.35
CA GLN A 859 70.78 33.08 13.40
C GLN A 859 69.83 32.35 12.44
N PHE A 860 70.21 32.14 11.17
CA PHE A 860 69.41 31.34 10.23
C PHE A 860 69.20 29.91 10.73
N ARG A 861 70.21 29.30 11.40
CA ARG A 861 70.05 27.96 11.97
C ARG A 861 69.07 27.96 13.15
N GLU A 862 69.12 28.96 14.02
CA GLU A 862 68.17 29.14 15.12
C GLU A 862 66.75 29.37 14.59
N GLU A 863 66.59 30.24 13.57
CA GLU A 863 65.32 30.47 12.86
C GLU A 863 64.78 29.20 12.19
N PHE A 864 65.63 28.35 11.60
CA PHE A 864 65.21 27.06 11.04
C PHE A 864 64.86 26.03 12.12
N GLU A 865 65.62 25.93 13.22
CA GLU A 865 65.30 25.03 14.33
C GLU A 865 64.04 25.47 15.10
N GLU A 866 63.76 26.77 15.21
CA GLU A 866 62.49 27.31 15.71
C GLU A 866 61.34 27.02 14.74
N ARG A 867 61.52 27.23 13.43
CA ARG A 867 60.49 26.95 12.43
C ARG A 867 60.16 25.46 12.29
N ILE A 868 61.13 24.57 12.53
CA ILE A 868 60.89 23.12 12.65
C ILE A 868 60.01 22.83 13.88
N LYS A 869 60.33 23.39 15.06
CA LYS A 869 59.50 23.22 16.27
C LYS A 869 58.08 23.78 16.11
N ALA A 870 57.93 24.89 15.39
CA ALA A 870 56.63 25.45 15.03
C ALA A 870 55.82 24.48 14.15
N LEU A 871 56.43 23.90 13.12
CA LEU A 871 55.79 22.89 12.26
C LEU A 871 55.50 21.58 12.98
N GLU A 872 56.33 21.16 13.94
CA GLU A 872 56.09 19.97 14.76
C GLU A 872 54.93 20.19 15.76
N THR A 873 54.84 21.37 16.38
CA THR A 873 53.72 21.72 17.26
C THR A 873 52.41 21.94 16.49
N GLU A 874 52.46 22.55 15.30
CA GLU A 874 51.33 22.63 14.37
C GLU A 874 50.86 21.22 13.95
N LYS A 875 51.79 20.33 13.56
CA LYS A 875 51.50 18.93 13.22
C LYS A 875 50.84 18.19 14.39
N CYS A 876 51.35 18.35 15.62
CA CYS A 876 50.72 17.76 16.82
C CYS A 876 49.32 18.33 17.06
N SER A 877 49.11 19.64 16.87
CA SER A 877 47.79 20.27 16.98
C SER A 877 46.81 19.75 15.92
N LEU A 878 47.27 19.56 14.68
CA LEU A 878 46.47 18.98 13.59
C LEU A 878 46.13 17.50 13.85
N ILE A 879 47.07 16.72 14.38
CA ILE A 879 46.81 15.33 14.79
C ILE A 879 45.76 15.30 15.89
N MET A 880 45.87 16.13 16.94
CA MET A 880 44.87 16.19 18.01
C MET A 880 43.48 16.63 17.49
N ARG A 881 43.40 17.62 16.60
CA ARG A 881 42.12 18.03 15.98
C ARG A 881 41.52 16.93 15.11
N ASN A 882 42.33 16.21 14.35
CA ASN A 882 41.88 15.08 13.53
C ASN A 882 41.39 13.90 14.42
N SER A 883 42.12 13.59 15.50
CA SER A 883 41.70 12.60 16.50
C SER A 883 40.40 12.99 17.22
N ALA A 884 40.21 14.28 17.52
CA ALA A 884 38.96 14.78 18.09
C ALA A 884 37.79 14.66 17.10
N ALA A 885 37.97 15.11 15.86
CA ALA A 885 36.95 15.03 14.81
C ALA A 885 36.56 13.57 14.49
N THR A 886 37.53 12.64 14.46
CA THR A 886 37.24 11.21 14.24
C THR A 886 36.55 10.53 15.43
N ALA A 887 36.84 10.96 16.66
CA ALA A 887 36.08 10.55 17.84
C ALA A 887 34.65 11.15 17.86
N GLU A 888 34.47 12.35 17.29
CA GLU A 888 33.16 13.00 17.15
C GLU A 888 32.31 12.33 16.07
N THR A 889 32.88 11.97 14.91
CA THR A 889 32.16 11.18 13.90
C THR A 889 31.77 9.80 14.44
N GLN A 890 32.64 9.13 15.20
CA GLN A 890 32.30 7.85 15.85
C GLN A 890 31.16 7.99 16.88
N LYS A 891 31.11 9.11 17.63
CA LYS A 891 29.97 9.41 18.51
C LYS A 891 28.68 9.72 17.74
N ALA A 892 28.77 10.36 16.57
CA ALA A 892 27.62 10.61 15.71
C ALA A 892 27.08 9.31 15.08
N GLU A 893 27.98 8.44 14.61
CA GLU A 893 27.66 7.09 14.13
C GLU A 893 27.00 6.25 15.23
N GLN A 894 27.55 6.26 16.46
CA GLN A 894 26.98 5.57 17.60
C GLN A 894 25.56 6.08 17.92
N ARG A 895 25.36 7.41 18.03
CA ARG A 895 24.03 8.00 18.26
C ARG A 895 23.03 7.66 17.16
N SER A 896 23.48 7.61 15.90
CA SER A 896 22.65 7.21 14.77
C SER A 896 22.21 5.75 14.89
N TRP A 897 23.11 4.87 15.33
CA TRP A 897 22.83 3.46 15.55
C TRP A 897 21.89 3.22 16.75
N GLU A 898 22.08 3.96 17.86
CA GLU A 898 21.19 3.96 19.03
C GLU A 898 19.76 4.42 18.64
N LEU A 899 19.65 5.44 17.78
CA LEU A 899 18.35 5.89 17.25
C LEU A 899 17.72 4.87 16.28
N GLU A 900 18.51 4.12 15.50
CA GLU A 900 17.99 3.01 14.67
C GLU A 900 17.50 1.83 15.53
N GLU A 901 18.18 1.52 16.63
CA GLU A 901 17.72 0.53 17.62
C GLU A 901 16.41 1.00 18.30
N GLU A 902 16.29 2.27 18.67
CA GLU A 902 15.05 2.82 19.24
C GLU A 902 13.90 2.86 18.21
N ILE A 903 14.15 3.25 16.95
CA ILE A 903 13.14 3.22 15.88
C ILE A 903 12.66 1.78 15.60
N THR A 904 13.56 0.80 15.59
CA THR A 904 13.18 -0.61 15.37
C THR A 904 12.44 -1.19 16.57
N LYS A 905 12.84 -0.84 17.80
CA LYS A 905 12.08 -1.13 19.03
C LYS A 905 10.67 -0.55 18.98
N ILE A 906 10.51 0.75 18.70
CA ILE A 906 9.19 1.42 18.59
C ILE A 906 8.32 0.76 17.51
N ARG A 907 8.89 0.36 16.36
CA ARG A 907 8.15 -0.41 15.33
C ARG A 907 7.66 -1.76 15.84
N SER A 908 8.44 -2.46 16.66
CA SER A 908 8.06 -3.74 17.28
C SER A 908 6.97 -3.57 18.36
N GLU A 909 7.05 -2.50 19.16
CA GLU A 909 6.06 -2.14 20.18
C GLU A 909 4.74 -1.71 19.53
N LEU A 910 4.77 -0.87 18.49
CA LEU A 910 3.61 -0.49 17.68
C LEU A 910 2.93 -1.71 17.04
N THR A 911 3.71 -2.67 16.52
CA THR A 911 3.17 -3.92 15.96
C THR A 911 2.51 -4.77 17.04
N THR A 912 3.12 -4.84 18.22
CA THR A 912 2.57 -5.55 19.39
C THR A 912 1.29 -4.89 19.90
N ALA A 913 1.23 -3.56 19.94
CA ALA A 913 0.06 -2.78 20.31
C ALA A 913 -1.10 -2.94 19.32
N LYS A 914 -0.83 -2.91 18.00
CA LYS A 914 -1.83 -3.22 16.96
C LYS A 914 -2.42 -4.63 17.13
N LEU A 915 -1.58 -5.64 17.37
CA LEU A 915 -2.04 -7.01 17.65
C LEU A 915 -2.79 -7.13 18.98
N ALA A 916 -2.49 -6.31 19.99
CA ALA A 916 -3.25 -6.26 21.23
C ALA A 916 -4.62 -5.60 21.05
N LEU A 917 -4.70 -4.49 20.31
CA LEU A 917 -5.96 -3.82 19.94
C LEU A 917 -6.86 -4.77 19.13
N GLN A 918 -6.32 -5.43 18.09
CA GLN A 918 -7.07 -6.38 17.28
C GLN A 918 -7.62 -7.57 18.11
N ARG A 919 -6.89 -8.00 19.16
CA ARG A 919 -7.35 -9.04 20.11
C ARG A 919 -8.41 -8.53 21.09
N ASN A 920 -8.45 -7.24 21.38
CA ASN A 920 -9.49 -6.63 22.23
C ASN A 920 -10.75 -6.29 21.43
N GLN A 921 -10.62 -5.75 20.21
CA GLN A 921 -11.74 -5.59 19.26
C GLN A 921 -12.48 -6.93 19.07
N ARG A 922 -11.75 -8.02 18.80
CA ARG A 922 -12.30 -9.40 18.72
C ARG A 922 -12.84 -9.97 20.05
N ARG A 923 -12.74 -9.25 21.17
CA ARG A 923 -13.41 -9.59 22.45
C ARG A 923 -14.64 -8.73 22.68
N ASP A 924 -14.60 -7.45 22.33
CA ASP A 924 -15.73 -6.53 22.46
C ASP A 924 -16.80 -6.78 21.38
N GLU A 925 -16.40 -7.32 20.22
CA GLU A 925 -17.27 -7.86 19.17
C GLU A 925 -18.01 -9.15 19.59
N PHE A 926 -17.67 -9.77 20.74
CA PHE A 926 -18.49 -10.83 21.33
C PHE A 926 -19.56 -10.23 22.24
N PRO A 927 -20.84 -10.11 21.80
CA PRO A 927 -21.89 -9.59 22.66
C PRO A 927 -22.06 -10.52 23.86
N SER A 928 -21.94 -9.96 25.07
CA SER A 928 -22.03 -10.70 26.35
C SER A 928 -23.46 -11.17 26.70
N GLY A 929 -24.30 -11.41 25.70
CA GLY A 929 -25.75 -11.59 25.80
C GLY A 929 -26.26 -13.01 26.13
N LEU A 930 -25.39 -13.95 26.54
CA LEU A 930 -25.78 -15.34 26.83
C LEU A 930 -25.26 -15.85 28.19
N SER A 931 -25.59 -15.16 29.29
CA SER A 931 -25.36 -15.67 30.64
C SER A 931 -26.45 -15.31 31.68
N ALA A 932 -27.72 -15.33 31.27
CA ALA A 932 -28.84 -15.00 32.17
C ALA A 932 -30.17 -15.72 31.85
N SER A 933 -30.20 -17.06 31.79
CA SER A 933 -31.47 -17.81 31.75
C SER A 933 -31.40 -19.16 32.48
N SER A 934 -31.45 -19.11 33.81
CA SER A 934 -31.70 -20.31 34.64
C SER A 934 -32.17 -19.95 36.06
N ARG A 935 -33.49 -19.76 36.26
CA ARG A 935 -34.29 -20.31 37.39
C ARG A 935 -35.72 -19.73 37.48
N LYS A 936 -36.70 -20.63 37.34
CA LYS A 936 -37.94 -20.79 38.14
C LYS A 936 -38.87 -19.59 38.43
N ASN A 937 -40.04 -19.67 37.78
CA ASN A 937 -41.36 -19.93 38.39
C ASN A 937 -41.95 -19.07 39.54
N TYR A 938 -43.23 -18.74 39.30
CA TYR A 938 -44.38 -18.60 40.22
C TYR A 938 -44.65 -17.26 40.93
N GLU A 939 -45.94 -16.88 40.87
CA GLU A 939 -46.66 -15.87 41.67
C GLU A 939 -46.18 -14.40 41.52
N GLY A 940 -47.00 -13.35 41.71
CA GLY A 940 -48.45 -13.31 41.93
C GLY A 940 -48.90 -11.95 42.51
N ALA A 941 -50.08 -11.45 42.10
CA ALA A 941 -50.80 -10.27 42.63
C ALA A 941 -50.17 -8.85 42.52
N GLU A 942 -50.82 -8.00 41.72
CA GLU A 942 -51.58 -6.78 42.13
C GLU A 942 -50.92 -5.61 42.93
N VAL A 943 -51.60 -4.44 42.88
CA VAL A 943 -51.45 -3.22 43.74
C VAL A 943 -50.45 -2.12 43.31
N LEU A 944 -51.01 -1.08 42.65
CA LEU A 944 -50.93 0.38 42.90
C LEU A 944 -49.67 1.08 43.49
N HIS A 945 -49.56 2.38 43.11
CA HIS A 945 -48.85 3.49 43.82
C HIS A 945 -47.31 3.51 43.76
N LYS A 946 -46.62 4.67 43.88
CA LYS A 946 -46.91 6.10 43.56
C LYS A 946 -45.57 6.89 43.62
N GLU A 947 -45.52 8.07 42.98
CA GLU A 947 -44.73 9.27 43.36
C GLU A 947 -43.30 9.20 43.96
N ASN A 948 -42.38 9.94 43.31
CA ASN A 948 -41.34 10.80 43.90
C ASN A 948 -40.14 10.18 44.68
N SER A 949 -38.92 10.61 44.34
CA SER A 949 -38.17 11.63 45.11
C SER A 949 -36.64 11.43 45.11
N THR A 950 -35.92 12.48 44.71
CA THR A 950 -34.61 12.95 45.23
C THR A 950 -33.43 11.99 45.48
N ASN A 951 -32.29 12.36 44.85
CA ASN A 951 -30.97 12.59 45.48
C ASN A 951 -30.51 11.65 46.62
N SER A 952 -29.41 10.90 46.40
CA SER A 952 -28.15 11.22 47.11
C SER A 952 -26.93 10.43 46.58
N THR A 953 -25.89 11.14 46.15
CA THR A 953 -24.49 10.79 46.47
C THR A 953 -24.29 10.94 47.99
N PRO A 954 -23.39 10.20 48.67
CA PRO A 954 -21.94 10.52 48.59
C PRO A 954 -20.92 9.39 48.91
N SER A 955 -19.64 9.77 48.81
CA SER A 955 -18.52 9.34 49.67
C SER A 955 -17.95 7.91 49.58
N VAL A 956 -16.80 7.82 48.89
CA VAL A 956 -15.48 7.40 49.43
C VAL A 956 -15.45 6.39 50.61
N HIS A 957 -14.75 5.27 50.40
CA HIS A 957 -13.84 4.70 51.41
C HIS A 957 -12.73 3.82 50.78
N HIS A 958 -11.47 3.98 51.22
CA HIS A 958 -10.37 3.07 50.90
C HIS A 958 -10.53 1.70 51.59
N ARG A 959 -10.10 0.60 50.92
CA ARG A 959 -9.19 -0.36 51.58
C ARG A 959 -8.52 -1.40 50.67
N ALA A 960 -7.28 -1.74 51.08
CA ALA A 960 -6.64 -3.06 51.06
C ALA A 960 -6.28 -3.75 49.72
N LEU A 961 -4.98 -3.81 49.47
CA LEU A 961 -4.31 -4.96 48.83
C LEU A 961 -4.52 -6.25 49.65
N PRO A 962 -4.27 -7.42 49.05
CA PRO A 962 -3.21 -8.26 49.63
C PRO A 962 -2.18 -8.77 48.61
N LEU A 963 -1.01 -9.18 49.10
CA LEU A 963 0.06 -9.79 48.32
C LEU A 963 -0.23 -11.27 48.04
N SER A 964 0.33 -11.80 46.94
CA SER A 964 0.75 -13.21 46.89
C SER A 964 1.99 -13.39 46.00
N ASN A 965 3.10 -13.83 46.59
CA ASN A 965 4.31 -14.24 45.88
C ASN A 965 4.02 -15.45 44.95
N SER A 966 4.78 -15.61 43.86
CA SER A 966 5.91 -16.57 43.86
C SER A 966 6.56 -16.83 42.49
N LYS A 967 7.82 -17.28 42.55
CA LYS A 967 8.59 -18.06 41.56
C LYS A 967 9.08 -17.35 40.29
N ASN A 968 10.35 -16.96 40.38
CA ASN A 968 11.31 -16.89 39.28
C ASN A 968 11.28 -18.17 38.41
N GLY A 969 11.61 -18.03 37.13
CA GLY A 969 11.98 -19.14 36.25
C GLY A 969 13.03 -18.67 35.24
N ASP A 970 14.30 -19.02 35.50
CA ASP A 970 15.40 -18.73 34.58
C ASP A 970 15.22 -19.48 33.25
N PHE A 971 15.53 -18.82 32.13
CA PHE A 971 15.73 -19.48 30.84
C PHE A 971 16.93 -18.90 30.08
N THR A 972 18.07 -19.59 30.17
CA THR A 972 19.25 -19.31 29.34
C THR A 972 19.17 -20.08 28.02
N PRO A 973 19.37 -19.45 26.84
CA PRO A 973 19.44 -20.16 25.57
C PRO A 973 20.78 -20.91 25.40
N LYS A 974 20.78 -21.98 24.59
CA LYS A 974 21.99 -22.70 24.14
C LYS A 974 21.99 -22.89 22.62
N PRO A 975 23.12 -22.66 21.91
CA PRO A 975 23.16 -22.70 20.45
C PRO A 975 23.61 -24.06 19.88
N PHE A 976 22.88 -24.56 18.88
CA PHE A 976 23.20 -25.68 17.98
C PHE A 976 22.44 -25.43 16.65
N GLN A 977 22.93 -25.75 15.45
CA GLN A 977 24.29 -26.04 14.99
C GLN A 977 24.35 -25.83 13.45
N GLN A 978 25.54 -25.64 12.87
CA GLN A 978 25.70 -25.55 11.41
C GLN A 978 25.69 -26.95 10.75
N SER A 979 25.00 -27.09 9.62
CA SER A 979 25.25 -28.17 8.65
C SER A 979 25.19 -27.62 7.22
N SER A 980 26.30 -27.71 6.50
CA SER A 980 26.42 -27.25 5.10
C SER A 980 26.30 -28.42 4.11
N THR A 981 25.93 -28.16 2.86
CA THR A 981 26.74 -28.54 1.68
C THR A 981 26.13 -28.12 0.32
N LYS A 982 27.02 -27.66 -0.58
CA LYS A 982 27.03 -27.89 -2.06
C LYS A 982 25.89 -27.29 -2.91
N LYS A 983 26.19 -26.41 -3.89
CA LYS A 983 26.56 -26.72 -5.31
C LYS A 983 25.45 -27.45 -6.11
N SER A 984 25.16 -27.11 -7.37
CA SER A 984 25.61 -25.99 -8.23
C SER A 984 24.77 -25.95 -9.53
N ASP A 985 25.07 -24.99 -10.42
CA ASP A 985 24.84 -25.01 -11.88
C ASP A 985 23.46 -24.62 -12.44
N GLN A 986 23.45 -23.55 -13.26
CA GLN A 986 22.47 -23.34 -14.34
C GLN A 986 22.71 -24.36 -15.46
N PRO A 987 21.75 -24.58 -16.38
CA PRO A 987 21.95 -23.92 -17.69
C PRO A 987 20.68 -23.47 -18.44
N SER A 988 20.84 -22.31 -19.11
CA SER A 988 20.54 -22.03 -20.53
C SER A 988 19.18 -22.34 -21.17
N LEU A 989 18.68 -21.34 -21.93
CA LEU A 989 17.87 -21.53 -23.15
C LEU A 989 18.48 -22.60 -24.08
N MET A 990 17.62 -23.37 -24.76
CA MET A 990 17.53 -23.31 -26.23
C MET A 990 16.18 -23.85 -26.73
N GLU A 991 15.81 -23.47 -27.96
CA GLU A 991 14.65 -24.00 -28.68
C GLU A 991 14.82 -25.50 -29.02
N LEU A 992 13.70 -26.21 -29.26
CA LEU A 992 13.60 -27.00 -30.49
C LEU A 992 12.15 -27.30 -30.90
N THR A 993 11.88 -27.14 -32.19
CA THR A 993 10.61 -27.46 -32.85
C THR A 993 10.44 -28.98 -33.07
N SER A 994 9.20 -29.47 -33.13
CA SER A 994 8.68 -30.17 -34.33
C SER A 994 7.35 -30.93 -34.16
N LYS A 995 6.32 -30.52 -34.93
CA LYS A 995 5.42 -31.38 -35.75
C LYS A 995 4.49 -32.36 -34.98
N SER A 996 3.42 -32.91 -35.56
CA SER A 996 2.94 -32.98 -36.96
C SER A 996 1.41 -33.11 -37.04
N SER A 997 0.79 -32.58 -38.12
CA SER A 997 -0.33 -33.16 -38.93
C SER A 997 -1.49 -33.95 -38.25
N ASN A 998 -2.75 -33.84 -38.69
CA ASN A 998 -3.18 -33.73 -40.09
C ASN A 998 -4.66 -33.32 -40.27
N THR A 999 -4.94 -32.54 -41.32
CA THR A 999 -6.12 -32.56 -42.23
C THR A 999 -7.46 -33.16 -41.76
N GLY A 1000 -8.56 -32.39 -41.89
CA GLY A 1000 -9.93 -32.92 -41.89
C GLY A 1000 -11.01 -31.89 -42.26
N THR A 1001 -11.57 -32.02 -43.46
CA THR A 1001 -12.86 -31.47 -43.90
C THR A 1001 -14.02 -32.08 -43.06
N ASP A 1002 -15.25 -31.57 -43.03
CA ASP A 1002 -16.10 -30.99 -44.08
C ASP A 1002 -17.17 -30.00 -43.56
N GLU A 1003 -17.71 -29.16 -44.45
CA GLU A 1003 -19.00 -28.50 -44.24
C GLU A 1003 -20.13 -29.49 -44.59
N GLY A 1004 -21.05 -29.78 -43.65
CA GLY A 1004 -22.04 -30.84 -43.84
C GLY A 1004 -23.35 -30.68 -43.08
N ALA A 1005 -24.28 -29.90 -43.64
CA ALA A 1005 -25.71 -30.04 -43.31
C ALA A 1005 -26.29 -31.27 -44.02
N PRO A 1006 -27.28 -31.97 -43.43
CA PRO A 1006 -28.50 -32.19 -44.19
C PRO A 1006 -29.82 -32.21 -43.39
N GLU A 1007 -30.90 -32.20 -44.18
CA GLU A 1007 -32.29 -32.67 -43.95
C GLU A 1007 -32.65 -33.35 -42.60
N CYS A 1008 -33.76 -33.02 -41.92
CA CYS A 1008 -35.17 -33.01 -42.36
C CYS A 1008 -35.75 -34.39 -42.77
N LYS A 1009 -36.45 -35.08 -41.83
CA LYS A 1009 -37.70 -35.83 -42.11
C LYS A 1009 -38.45 -36.32 -40.86
N GLN A 1010 -39.74 -35.97 -40.82
CA GLN A 1010 -40.90 -36.79 -40.41
C GLN A 1010 -40.95 -37.45 -39.02
N SER A 1011 -41.96 -37.02 -38.24
CA SER A 1011 -43.22 -37.77 -38.20
C SER A 1011 -44.40 -36.81 -38.39
#